data_AF-A0A8T2EWA3-F1
#
_entry.id   AF-A0A8T2EWA3-F1
#
_cell.length_a   1.000
_cell.length_b   1.000
_cell.length_c   1.000
_cell.angle_alpha   90.00
_cell.angle_beta   90.00
_cell.angle_gamma   90.00
#
_symmetry.space_group_name_H-M   'P 1'
#
loop_
_entity.id
_entity.type
_entity.pdbx_description
1 polymer ?
#
loop_
_entity_poly.entity_id
_entity_poly.type
_entity_poly.pdbx_seq_one_letter_code
_entity_poly.pdbx_strand_id
1 'polypeptide(L)'
;MANHVPASFLTRANALFRKNLTYQKRNIWSNVRLIVIPFYLCVLLVGIQVLFDTQVNNSADNRCGCRCIHKNGDGKCERKSCGLQYSSLTQASFCAFPNPPPLLPLLQIPRPETRLVDPARSSCKRTGSCPVTILVTGNNHTLGETLSRNLLSTSFAVNSSDHFLRNLAYNVLGTISEADYTNYLDPGIHSDLPIFQIRPYCTPTTNLSFSFRQPPITFHKEVRCVQGLNLWRNNSVEVNDEIFKGYRQGNHEEIINEVAAAYDLLDTDRNKFNVTIWYNSSYKGNFKVQDRRVKYVRVPRSVNMVSNAYLRFLRGPGTKMLFDFVKEMPKQESMLRVDIASVIGPIFLTWVIVLLFPVILNSLVYEKQQHLRIIMKMHGLGDGPYWMITYAYFLAISTLYIICLMIFGSAIGLKFFRFNDYSIQFIFYFLCINLQISIAFLVSSAFSKVETASVAAYLYVFGSGLLGGFLFQFMLEGLSFPRGWIFVMELYPGFSLYRGLYEFSQYALKRQLNGSDGMKWKYFSDSAMDEVFYIIIIEWFLALIAAYYMDRVSSSANDPFLFMKNLIKKSPSPQRHSLQRQGSSVSVEMEKLDVVEERERVEQLMLESSTSYAIVCDKLKKVYPGRDGNPPKMAVGGLSIAVPPGECFGMLGPNGAGKTSFINMVST
;
A
#
# COMPACT_ATOMS: atom_id res chain seq x y z
N MET A 1 -19.56 -40.82 -46.40
CA MET A 1 -18.96 -40.03 -45.30
C MET A 1 -18.76 -38.58 -45.76
N ALA A 2 -19.73 -37.69 -45.53
CA ALA A 2 -19.39 -36.28 -45.46
C ALA A 2 -18.83 -36.09 -44.05
N ASN A 3 -17.51 -36.04 -43.91
CA ASN A 3 -16.88 -35.61 -42.67
C ASN A 3 -17.48 -34.23 -42.37
N HIS A 4 -18.33 -34.13 -41.35
CA HIS A 4 -18.69 -32.84 -40.78
C HIS A 4 -17.40 -32.27 -40.21
N VAL A 5 -16.65 -31.56 -41.05
CA VAL A 5 -15.45 -30.85 -40.63
C VAL A 5 -15.92 -29.90 -39.52
N PRO A 6 -15.39 -30.04 -38.29
CA PRO A 6 -15.75 -29.13 -37.21
C PRO A 6 -15.54 -27.70 -37.71
N ALA A 7 -16.58 -26.87 -37.60
CA ALA A 7 -16.53 -25.48 -38.05
C ALA A 7 -15.23 -24.81 -37.57
N SER A 8 -14.56 -24.07 -38.45
CA SER A 8 -13.26 -23.48 -38.14
C SER A 8 -13.32 -22.62 -36.87
N PHE A 9 -12.18 -22.51 -36.17
CA PHE A 9 -12.08 -21.72 -34.94
C PHE A 9 -12.67 -20.31 -35.10
N LEU A 10 -12.43 -19.69 -36.25
CA LEU A 10 -12.92 -18.35 -36.58
C LEU A 10 -14.46 -18.30 -36.65
N THR A 11 -15.10 -19.31 -37.25
CA THR A 11 -16.56 -19.39 -37.37
C THR A 11 -17.21 -19.59 -36.00
N ARG A 12 -16.63 -20.44 -35.15
CA ARG A 12 -17.06 -20.65 -33.76
C ARG A 12 -16.90 -19.37 -32.93
N ALA A 13 -15.77 -18.67 -33.11
CA ALA A 13 -15.51 -17.42 -32.42
C ALA A 13 -16.47 -16.30 -32.84
N ASN A 14 -16.78 -16.19 -34.14
CA ASN A 14 -17.73 -15.21 -34.65
C ASN A 14 -19.15 -15.47 -34.14
N ALA A 15 -19.59 -16.73 -34.07
CA ALA A 15 -20.89 -17.09 -33.49
C ALA A 15 -21.01 -16.66 -32.01
N LEU A 16 -19.95 -16.89 -31.24
CA LEU A 16 -19.90 -16.51 -29.82
C LEU A 16 -19.81 -14.99 -29.63
N PHE A 17 -19.05 -14.32 -30.49
CA PHE A 17 -18.98 -12.86 -30.51
C PHE A 17 -20.35 -12.25 -30.79
N ARG A 18 -21.08 -12.78 -31.79
CA ARG A 18 -22.47 -12.37 -32.08
C ARG A 18 -23.40 -12.64 -30.90
N LYS A 19 -23.27 -13.79 -30.21
CA LYS A 19 -24.02 -14.07 -28.97
C LYS A 19 -23.75 -12.99 -27.93
N ASN A 20 -22.47 -12.70 -27.64
CA ASN A 20 -22.09 -11.69 -26.65
C ASN A 20 -22.58 -10.30 -27.05
N LEU A 21 -22.50 -9.95 -28.33
CA LEU A 21 -22.99 -8.67 -28.86
C LEU A 21 -24.52 -8.55 -28.77
N THR A 22 -25.24 -9.66 -28.99
CA THR A 22 -26.71 -9.69 -28.86
C THR A 22 -27.13 -9.62 -27.39
N TYR A 23 -26.41 -10.31 -26.50
CA TYR A 23 -26.59 -10.21 -25.05
C TYR A 23 -26.36 -8.77 -24.56
N GLN A 24 -25.32 -8.11 -25.07
CA GLN A 24 -25.01 -6.70 -24.81
C GLN A 24 -26.10 -5.75 -25.31
N LYS A 25 -26.64 -5.97 -26.51
CA LYS A 25 -27.75 -5.18 -27.04
C LYS A 25 -29.01 -5.29 -26.17
N ARG A 26 -29.27 -6.47 -25.61
CA ARG A 26 -30.36 -6.70 -24.66
C ARG A 26 -30.11 -6.04 -23.30
N ASN A 27 -28.87 -6.04 -22.82
CA ASN A 27 -28.48 -5.46 -21.54
C ASN A 27 -27.82 -4.08 -21.65
N ILE A 28 -28.08 -3.33 -22.73
CA ILE A 28 -27.35 -2.09 -23.06
C ILE A 28 -27.44 -1.06 -21.94
N TRP A 29 -28.60 -0.95 -21.30
CA TRP A 29 -28.84 -0.07 -20.16
C TRP A 29 -28.01 -0.44 -18.93
N SER A 30 -27.72 -1.73 -18.72
CA SER A 30 -26.85 -2.17 -17.62
C SER A 30 -25.41 -1.75 -17.87
N ASN A 31 -24.90 -1.93 -19.09
CA ASN A 31 -23.54 -1.53 -19.47
C ASN A 31 -23.36 -0.01 -19.45
N VAL A 32 -24.35 0.74 -19.94
CA VAL A 32 -24.36 2.21 -19.85
C VAL A 32 -24.31 2.65 -18.39
N ARG A 33 -25.12 2.06 -17.50
CA ARG A 33 -25.05 2.37 -16.07
C ARG A 33 -23.66 2.11 -15.49
N LEU A 34 -23.04 0.98 -15.84
CA LEU A 34 -21.70 0.62 -15.38
C LEU A 34 -20.65 1.65 -15.81
N ILE A 35 -20.70 2.13 -17.05
CA ILE A 35 -19.76 3.13 -17.60
C ILE A 35 -20.01 4.54 -17.00
N VAL A 36 -21.24 4.86 -16.59
CA VAL A 36 -21.59 6.16 -16.02
C VAL A 36 -21.32 6.22 -14.50
N ILE A 37 -21.23 5.08 -13.80
CA ILE A 37 -20.88 5.05 -12.36
C ILE A 37 -19.60 5.83 -12.01
N PRO A 38 -18.48 5.70 -12.75
CA PRO A 38 -17.28 6.52 -12.55
C PRO A 38 -17.56 8.02 -12.51
N PHE A 39 -18.42 8.51 -13.40
CA PHE A 39 -18.78 9.92 -13.44
C PHE A 39 -19.46 10.37 -12.15
N TYR A 40 -20.48 9.62 -11.69
CA TYR A 40 -21.16 9.92 -10.43
C TYR A 40 -20.22 9.85 -9.21
N LEU A 41 -19.30 8.87 -9.20
CA LEU A 41 -18.30 8.72 -8.14
C LEU A 41 -17.29 9.87 -8.12
N CYS A 42 -16.83 10.33 -9.29
CA CYS A 42 -15.97 11.52 -9.37
C CYS A 42 -16.71 12.80 -8.94
N VAL A 43 -17.99 12.95 -9.31
CA VAL A 43 -18.82 14.07 -8.84
C VAL A 43 -19.02 14.04 -7.33
N LEU A 44 -19.23 12.85 -6.74
CA LEU A 44 -19.30 12.67 -5.28
C LEU A 44 -18.01 13.11 -4.59
N LEU A 45 -16.84 12.72 -5.11
CA LEU A 45 -15.55 13.15 -4.57
C LEU A 45 -15.40 14.68 -4.60
N VAL A 46 -15.83 15.33 -5.68
CA VAL A 46 -15.80 16.80 -5.74
C VAL A 46 -16.78 17.42 -4.77
N GLY A 47 -17.97 16.85 -4.58
CA GLY A 47 -18.91 17.28 -3.55
C GLY A 47 -18.26 17.26 -2.15
N ILE A 48 -17.56 16.17 -1.82
CA ILE A 48 -16.82 16.03 -0.56
C ILE A 48 -15.67 17.06 -0.48
N GLN A 49 -14.92 17.26 -1.57
CA GLN A 49 -13.85 18.25 -1.64
C GLN A 49 -14.38 19.67 -1.39
N VAL A 50 -15.51 20.05 -2.01
CA VAL A 50 -16.13 21.36 -1.83
C VAL A 50 -16.57 21.55 -0.37
N LEU A 51 -17.21 20.55 0.22
CA LEU A 51 -17.59 20.59 1.64
C LEU A 51 -16.37 20.78 2.54
N PHE A 52 -15.29 20.05 2.30
CA PHE A 52 -14.07 20.20 3.08
C PHE A 52 -13.35 21.53 2.83
N ASP A 53 -13.38 22.03 1.60
CA ASP A 53 -12.84 23.35 1.29
C ASP A 53 -13.59 24.43 2.07
N THR A 54 -14.91 24.33 2.18
CA THR A 54 -15.72 25.28 2.96
C THR A 54 -15.47 25.19 4.46
N GLN A 55 -15.32 23.98 5.02
CA GLN A 55 -15.17 23.77 6.46
C GLN A 55 -13.73 23.92 6.97
N VAL A 56 -12.74 23.46 6.19
CA VAL A 56 -11.35 23.31 6.63
C VAL A 56 -10.42 24.26 5.88
N ASN A 57 -10.25 24.12 4.56
CA ASN A 57 -9.26 24.94 3.84
C ASN A 57 -9.60 26.45 3.90
N ASN A 58 -10.89 26.80 3.84
CA ASN A 58 -11.36 28.17 4.01
C ASN A 58 -11.69 28.53 5.47
N SER A 59 -11.28 27.75 6.46
CA SER A 59 -11.33 28.24 7.85
C SER A 59 -10.42 29.46 8.01
N ALA A 60 -10.75 30.37 8.93
CA ALA A 60 -9.92 31.55 9.20
C ALA A 60 -8.53 31.17 9.74
N ASP A 61 -8.41 30.04 10.44
CA ASP A 61 -7.17 29.60 11.08
C ASP A 61 -6.13 29.04 10.11
N ASN A 62 -6.54 28.67 8.89
CA ASN A 62 -5.72 27.98 7.89
C ASN A 62 -5.14 28.91 6.80
N ARG A 63 -5.16 30.22 7.07
CA ARG A 63 -4.71 31.29 6.20
C ARG A 63 -4.12 32.43 7.04
N CYS A 64 -3.34 33.29 6.42
CA CYS A 64 -2.78 34.45 7.13
C CYS A 64 -3.91 35.37 7.62
N GLY A 65 -3.79 35.87 8.85
CA GLY A 65 -4.73 36.83 9.42
C GLY A 65 -4.67 38.16 8.67
N CYS A 66 -5.84 38.70 8.35
CA CYS A 66 -5.97 39.95 7.61
C CYS A 66 -6.90 40.91 8.32
N ARG A 67 -6.48 42.17 8.45
CA ARG A 67 -7.33 43.25 8.96
C ARG A 67 -7.72 44.19 7.83
N CYS A 68 -8.97 44.64 7.84
CA CYS A 68 -9.44 45.67 6.94
C CYS A 68 -8.90 47.02 7.37
N ILE A 69 -8.18 47.72 6.49
CA ILE A 69 -7.66 49.07 6.75
C ILE A 69 -8.67 50.13 6.30
N HIS A 70 -9.26 49.95 5.12
CA HIS A 70 -10.26 50.87 4.57
C HIS A 70 -11.59 50.15 4.33
N LYS A 71 -12.67 50.70 4.90
CA LYS A 71 -14.05 50.28 4.63
C LYS A 71 -14.73 51.37 3.80
N ASN A 72 -15.49 50.97 2.78
CA ASN A 72 -16.37 51.89 2.05
C ASN A 72 -17.54 52.34 2.93
N GLY A 73 -18.25 53.39 2.50
CA GLY A 73 -19.47 53.88 3.16
C GLY A 73 -20.54 52.81 3.42
N ASP A 74 -20.54 51.72 2.63
CA ASP A 74 -21.44 50.56 2.77
C ASP A 74 -20.90 49.45 3.71
N GLY A 75 -19.78 49.69 4.41
CA GLY A 75 -19.17 48.74 5.35
C GLY A 75 -18.36 47.59 4.71
N LYS A 76 -18.32 47.48 3.37
CA LYS A 76 -17.47 46.51 2.66
C LYS A 76 -16.00 46.94 2.69
N CYS A 77 -15.12 45.96 2.92
CA CYS A 77 -13.68 46.20 3.02
C CYS A 77 -13.03 46.41 1.65
N GLU A 78 -12.48 47.59 1.39
CA GLU A 78 -11.85 47.97 0.12
C GLU A 78 -10.37 47.58 0.08
N ARG A 79 -9.65 47.76 1.20
CA ARG A 79 -8.23 47.39 1.30
C ARG A 79 -7.98 46.52 2.54
N LYS A 80 -7.59 45.26 2.30
CA LYS A 80 -7.16 44.31 3.33
C LYS A 80 -5.64 44.28 3.40
N SER A 81 -5.10 44.38 4.61
CA SER A 81 -3.68 44.10 4.86
C SER A 81 -3.58 42.80 5.65
N CYS A 82 -2.91 41.82 5.05
CA CYS A 82 -2.61 40.55 5.67
C CYS A 82 -1.20 40.57 6.24
N GLY A 83 -1.03 40.00 7.42
CA GLY A 83 0.27 39.97 8.06
C GLY A 83 0.22 39.39 9.46
N LEU A 84 1.41 39.08 9.97
CA LEU A 84 1.59 38.47 11.29
C LEU A 84 0.95 39.28 12.41
N GLN A 85 0.99 40.61 12.32
CA GLN A 85 0.40 41.52 13.31
C GLN A 85 -1.10 41.30 13.52
N TYR A 86 -1.78 40.70 12.55
CA TYR A 86 -3.22 40.43 12.56
C TYR A 86 -3.53 38.94 12.64
N SER A 87 -2.53 38.09 12.87
CA SER A 87 -2.62 36.63 12.81
C SER A 87 -2.48 36.01 14.20
N SER A 88 -3.24 34.93 14.46
CA SER A 88 -3.01 34.06 15.61
C SER A 88 -1.74 33.20 15.44
N LEU A 89 -1.31 32.51 16.51
CA LEU A 89 -0.10 31.67 16.50
C LEU A 89 -0.19 30.53 15.46
N THR A 90 -1.39 30.00 15.20
CA THR A 90 -1.63 28.98 14.17
C THR A 90 -1.63 29.58 12.76
N GLN A 91 -2.24 30.75 12.58
CA GLN A 91 -2.28 31.48 11.30
C GLN A 91 -0.90 32.00 10.88
N ALA A 92 -0.01 32.31 11.83
CA ALA A 92 1.32 32.82 11.57
C ALA A 92 2.15 31.92 10.64
N SER A 93 1.96 30.59 10.72
CA SER A 93 2.64 29.61 9.86
C SER A 93 2.35 29.78 8.36
N PHE A 94 1.23 30.42 8.03
CA PHE A 94 0.73 30.65 6.68
C PHE A 94 1.10 32.05 6.13
N CYS A 95 1.56 32.97 6.96
CA CYS A 95 1.89 34.33 6.54
C CYS A 95 3.20 34.43 5.75
N ALA A 96 3.34 35.53 4.99
CA ALA A 96 4.60 35.88 4.35
C ALA A 96 5.63 36.38 5.38
N PHE A 97 6.88 35.98 5.16
CA PHE A 97 8.06 36.36 5.96
C PHE A 97 9.14 36.90 5.02
N PRO A 98 9.05 38.16 4.57
CA PRO A 98 10.05 38.73 3.67
C PRO A 98 11.40 38.94 4.38
N ASN A 99 11.38 39.25 5.69
CA ASN A 99 12.57 39.50 6.49
C ASN A 99 12.52 38.67 7.79
N PRO A 100 12.91 37.39 7.76
CA PRO A 100 12.91 36.56 8.96
C PRO A 100 13.93 37.09 9.99
N PRO A 101 13.62 37.04 11.30
CA PRO A 101 14.52 37.52 12.35
C PRO A 101 15.72 36.58 12.51
N PRO A 102 16.87 37.09 13.01
CA PRO A 102 17.98 36.24 13.42
C PRO A 102 17.60 35.45 14.68
N LEU A 103 17.89 34.15 14.68
CA LEU A 103 17.58 33.22 15.77
C LEU A 103 18.85 32.67 16.42
N LEU A 104 18.76 32.32 17.69
CA LEU A 104 19.88 31.74 18.42
C LEU A 104 20.26 30.37 17.83
N PRO A 105 21.55 30.09 17.64
CA PRO A 105 21.99 28.78 17.19
C PRO A 105 21.89 27.77 18.35
N LEU A 106 20.94 26.84 18.25
CA LEU A 106 20.68 25.81 19.27
C LEU A 106 21.22 24.45 18.81
N LEU A 107 21.67 23.63 19.78
CA LEU A 107 21.96 22.21 19.61
C LEU A 107 20.75 21.36 20.03
N GLN A 108 20.41 20.31 19.28
CA GLN A 108 19.42 19.33 19.74
C GLN A 108 20.04 18.50 20.86
N ILE A 109 19.40 18.47 22.03
CA ILE A 109 19.83 17.61 23.14
C ILE A 109 18.71 16.64 23.55
N PRO A 110 19.04 15.45 24.05
CA PRO A 110 18.06 14.49 24.53
C PRO A 110 17.42 14.94 25.86
N ARG A 111 16.22 14.41 26.12
CA ARG A 111 15.47 14.67 27.36
C ARG A 111 16.24 14.11 28.56
N PRO A 112 16.11 14.70 29.76
CA PRO A 112 16.85 14.25 30.95
C PRO A 112 16.69 12.75 31.25
N GLU A 113 15.51 12.19 31.00
CA GLU A 113 15.17 10.78 31.22
C GLU A 113 15.85 9.84 30.20
N THR A 114 16.11 10.33 28.98
CA THR A 114 16.64 9.51 27.87
C THR A 114 18.14 9.67 27.68
N ARG A 115 18.82 10.55 28.42
CA ARG A 115 20.28 10.76 28.30
C ARG A 115 21.06 9.46 28.58
N LEU A 116 22.13 9.25 27.81
CA LEU A 116 23.16 8.26 28.10
C LEU A 116 23.90 8.63 29.39
N VAL A 117 23.97 7.68 30.32
CA VAL A 117 24.58 7.85 31.65
C VAL A 117 25.40 6.61 31.99
N ASP A 118 26.55 6.80 32.63
CA ASP A 118 27.31 5.69 33.21
C ASP A 118 26.44 4.87 34.19
N PRO A 119 26.58 3.53 34.24
CA PRO A 119 25.77 2.67 35.12
C PRO A 119 25.78 3.12 36.59
N ALA A 120 26.92 3.67 37.04
CA ALA A 120 27.12 4.19 38.40
C ALA A 120 26.32 5.46 38.72
N ARG A 121 25.79 6.18 37.73
CA ARG A 121 25.05 7.46 37.87
C ARG A 121 23.57 7.35 37.50
N SER A 122 23.02 6.14 37.38
CA SER A 122 21.63 5.89 36.97
C SER A 122 20.56 6.63 37.79
N SER A 123 20.86 7.02 39.04
CA SER A 123 19.97 7.83 39.89
C SER A 123 19.66 9.22 39.31
N CYS A 124 20.52 9.78 38.45
CA CYS A 124 20.30 11.11 37.86
C CYS A 124 19.10 11.16 36.92
N LYS A 125 18.68 10.01 36.35
CA LYS A 125 17.54 9.96 35.42
C LYS A 125 16.23 10.28 36.15
N ARG A 126 16.13 9.91 37.43
CA ARG A 126 14.98 10.21 38.29
C ARG A 126 14.96 11.67 38.75
N THR A 127 16.12 12.27 38.97
CA THR A 127 16.24 13.67 39.42
C THR A 127 16.28 14.67 38.26
N GLY A 128 16.36 14.20 37.02
CA GLY A 128 16.46 15.05 35.82
C GLY A 128 17.79 15.81 35.70
N SER A 129 18.80 15.46 36.51
CA SER A 129 20.08 16.16 36.59
C SER A 129 21.20 15.51 35.77
N CYS A 130 20.85 14.57 34.88
CA CYS A 130 21.86 13.85 34.09
C CYS A 130 22.63 14.78 33.16
N PRO A 131 23.95 14.57 33.03
CA PRO A 131 24.77 15.34 32.10
C PRO A 131 24.37 15.05 30.65
N VAL A 132 24.61 16.01 29.77
CA VAL A 132 24.50 15.85 28.32
C VAL A 132 25.77 15.23 27.81
N THR A 133 25.67 14.00 27.30
CA THR A 133 26.82 13.23 26.83
C THR A 133 27.13 13.52 25.36
N ILE A 134 28.40 13.76 25.06
CA ILE A 134 28.97 13.93 23.72
C ILE A 134 30.07 12.89 23.54
N LEU A 135 30.00 12.08 22.48
CA LEU A 135 31.02 11.07 22.20
C LEU A 135 32.11 11.64 21.28
N VAL A 136 33.37 11.26 21.52
CA VAL A 136 34.51 11.66 20.70
C VAL A 136 35.38 10.44 20.41
N THR A 137 35.81 10.27 19.17
CA THR A 137 36.74 9.23 18.74
C THR A 137 37.69 9.79 17.68
N GLY A 138 38.81 9.12 17.41
CA GLY A 138 39.74 9.48 16.34
C GLY A 138 41.08 8.74 16.45
N ASN A 139 41.89 8.81 15.39
CA ASN A 139 43.15 8.05 15.33
C ASN A 139 44.22 8.54 16.32
N ASN A 140 44.20 9.83 16.69
CA ASN A 140 45.14 10.41 17.63
C ASN A 140 44.43 10.80 18.94
N HIS A 141 44.59 9.95 19.97
CA HIS A 141 43.99 10.16 21.28
C HIS A 141 44.40 11.49 21.92
N THR A 142 45.68 11.87 21.86
CA THR A 142 46.18 13.09 22.53
C THR A 142 45.58 14.37 21.92
N LEU A 143 45.48 14.41 20.59
CA LEU A 143 44.83 15.49 19.86
C LEU A 143 43.33 15.49 20.14
N GLY A 144 42.70 14.31 20.10
CA GLY A 144 41.27 14.16 20.35
C GLY A 144 40.86 14.58 21.76
N GLU A 145 41.65 14.27 22.79
CA GLU A 145 41.42 14.71 24.16
C GLU A 145 41.54 16.24 24.29
N THR A 146 42.51 16.84 23.61
CA THR A 146 42.70 18.30 23.56
C THR A 146 41.52 18.99 22.88
N LEU A 147 41.07 18.46 21.73
CA LEU A 147 39.91 18.98 21.01
C LEU A 147 38.63 18.79 21.82
N SER A 148 38.46 17.63 22.46
CA SER A 148 37.35 17.32 23.35
C SER A 148 37.24 18.35 24.47
N ARG A 149 38.35 18.71 25.14
CA ARG A 149 38.36 19.77 26.17
C ARG A 149 37.96 21.13 25.60
N ASN A 150 38.29 21.41 24.34
CA ASN A 150 37.98 22.68 23.68
C ASN A 150 36.55 22.79 23.10
N LEU A 151 35.80 21.68 23.01
CA LEU A 151 34.42 21.65 22.47
C LEU A 151 33.46 22.52 23.30
N LEU A 152 33.62 22.52 24.62
CA LEU A 152 32.77 23.26 25.55
C LEU A 152 33.53 24.48 26.10
N SER A 153 32.87 25.64 26.10
CA SER A 153 33.46 26.87 26.63
C SER A 153 33.41 26.91 28.15
N THR A 154 34.50 27.36 28.78
CA THR A 154 34.55 27.60 30.23
C THR A 154 34.16 29.03 30.62
N SER A 155 34.29 30.02 29.72
CA SER A 155 33.95 31.41 30.00
C SER A 155 32.49 31.74 29.71
N PHE A 156 31.89 32.54 30.60
CA PHE A 156 30.55 33.12 30.48
C PHE A 156 30.71 34.64 30.51
N ALA A 157 30.37 35.32 29.42
CA ALA A 157 30.34 36.77 29.36
C ALA A 157 28.94 37.18 28.91
N VAL A 158 28.14 37.69 29.84
CA VAL A 158 26.87 38.34 29.53
C VAL A 158 27.01 39.80 29.87
N ASN A 159 27.49 40.59 28.90
CA ASN A 159 27.39 42.04 28.99
C ASN A 159 26.02 42.47 28.47
N SER A 160 25.32 43.26 29.28
CA SER A 160 23.93 43.70 29.11
C SER A 160 23.78 44.91 28.17
N SER A 161 24.48 44.92 27.04
CA SER A 161 24.29 45.92 25.97
C SER A 161 23.75 45.26 24.70
N ASP A 162 23.36 46.08 23.71
CA ASP A 162 22.66 45.75 22.43
C ASP A 162 23.16 44.52 21.63
N HIS A 163 24.28 43.90 22.02
CA HIS A 163 24.82 42.65 21.49
C HIS A 163 24.42 41.39 22.29
N PHE A 164 23.36 41.43 23.10
CA PHE A 164 22.93 40.33 23.96
C PHE A 164 22.78 38.98 23.24
N LEU A 165 22.14 38.94 22.06
CA LEU A 165 21.98 37.71 21.26
C LEU A 165 23.31 37.15 20.78
N ARG A 166 24.23 38.03 20.39
CA ARG A 166 25.57 37.67 19.94
C ARG A 166 26.39 37.07 21.08
N ASN A 167 26.27 37.65 22.27
CA ASN A 167 26.91 37.14 23.49
C ASN A 167 26.37 35.76 23.88
N LEU A 168 25.06 35.54 23.75
CA LEU A 168 24.44 34.24 23.99
C LEU A 168 24.84 33.19 22.96
N ALA A 169 24.96 33.56 21.68
CA ALA A 169 25.37 32.65 20.61
C ALA A 169 26.80 32.10 20.79
N TYR A 170 27.66 32.82 21.52
CA TYR A 170 28.98 32.31 21.91
C TYR A 170 28.93 31.16 22.92
N ASN A 171 27.85 31.05 23.70
CA ASN A 171 27.65 29.95 24.62
C ASN A 171 27.07 28.75 23.88
N VAL A 172 27.48 27.53 24.24
CA VAL A 172 26.88 26.30 23.69
C VAL A 172 25.48 26.13 24.26
N LEU A 173 24.49 26.61 23.51
CA LEU A 173 23.07 26.51 23.85
C LEU A 173 22.47 25.27 23.18
N GLY A 174 21.55 24.61 23.89
CA GLY A 174 20.81 23.46 23.42
C GLY A 174 19.36 23.46 23.88
N THR A 175 18.54 22.67 23.21
CA THR A 175 17.11 22.51 23.51
C THR A 175 16.71 21.05 23.43
N ILE A 176 15.79 20.66 24.31
CA ILE A 176 15.15 19.34 24.29
C ILE A 176 13.97 19.25 23.31
N SER A 177 13.48 20.40 22.84
CA SER A 177 12.36 20.47 21.91
C SER A 177 12.84 20.08 20.52
N GLU A 178 12.10 19.21 19.84
CA GLU A 178 12.36 18.89 18.44
C GLU A 178 12.25 20.15 17.58
N ALA A 179 13.00 20.19 16.48
CA ALA A 179 12.85 21.24 15.48
C ALA A 179 11.54 21.06 14.70
N ASP A 180 11.02 22.16 14.15
CA ASP A 180 9.81 22.16 13.34
C ASP A 180 10.16 22.31 11.84
N TYR A 181 9.16 22.31 10.97
CA TYR A 181 9.32 22.55 9.52
C TYR A 181 9.56 24.03 9.16
N THR A 182 9.59 24.94 10.14
CA THR A 182 10.02 26.34 9.97
C THR A 182 11.01 26.71 11.07
N ASN A 183 11.99 27.56 10.75
CA ASN A 183 12.87 28.12 11.78
C ASN A 183 12.20 29.30 12.51
N TYR A 184 11.28 30.03 11.85
CA TYR A 184 10.59 31.19 12.40
C TYR A 184 9.92 30.93 13.75
N LEU A 185 9.25 29.78 13.88
CA LEU A 185 8.67 29.28 15.13
C LEU A 185 9.44 28.05 15.61
N ASP A 186 10.77 28.15 15.77
CA ASP A 186 11.54 27.04 16.34
C ASP A 186 10.99 26.70 17.76
N PRO A 187 10.51 25.46 18.00
CA PRO A 187 10.00 25.02 19.30
C PRO A 187 10.98 25.18 20.45
N GLY A 188 12.28 25.16 20.19
CA GLY A 188 13.30 25.48 21.18
C GLY A 188 13.22 26.90 21.70
N ILE A 189 12.70 27.84 20.90
CA ILE A 189 12.63 29.27 21.23
C ILE A 189 11.22 29.70 21.64
N HIS A 190 10.16 29.09 21.11
CA HIS A 190 8.79 29.52 21.46
C HIS A 190 8.11 28.68 22.54
N SER A 191 8.55 27.45 22.80
CA SER A 191 7.94 26.61 23.86
C SER A 191 8.18 27.19 25.26
N ASP A 192 7.42 26.75 26.26
CA ASP A 192 7.68 27.13 27.66
C ASP A 192 8.89 26.40 28.28
N LEU A 193 9.56 25.54 27.50
CA LEU A 193 10.71 24.77 27.96
C LEU A 193 11.98 25.64 28.05
N PRO A 194 12.84 25.42 29.06
CA PRO A 194 14.06 26.20 29.21
C PRO A 194 15.09 25.86 28.11
N ILE A 195 15.92 26.84 27.79
CA ILE A 195 17.11 26.64 26.96
C ILE A 195 18.23 26.17 27.89
N PHE A 196 18.98 25.16 27.46
CA PHE A 196 20.07 24.61 28.25
C PHE A 196 21.41 25.13 27.77
N GLN A 197 22.21 25.68 28.67
CA GLN A 197 23.59 26.01 28.41
C GLN A 197 24.49 24.83 28.81
N ILE A 198 25.19 24.26 27.85
CA ILE A 198 26.05 23.09 28.06
C ILE A 198 27.44 23.57 28.50
N ARG A 199 27.85 23.21 29.72
CA ARG A 199 29.16 23.56 30.29
C ARG A 199 29.84 22.36 30.94
N PRO A 200 31.17 22.31 31.02
CA PRO A 200 31.87 21.23 31.74
C PRO A 200 31.49 21.16 33.22
N TYR A 201 31.24 22.32 33.84
CA TYR A 201 30.82 22.47 35.23
C TYR A 201 29.73 23.54 35.36
N CYS A 202 28.72 23.28 36.18
CA CYS A 202 27.63 24.20 36.47
C CYS A 202 27.71 24.72 37.91
N THR A 203 27.51 26.02 38.10
CA THR A 203 27.38 26.66 39.42
C THR A 203 25.94 27.16 39.62
N PRO A 204 25.42 27.25 40.87
CA PRO A 204 24.01 27.60 41.14
C PRO A 204 23.58 28.99 40.63
N THR A 205 24.53 29.92 40.45
CA THR A 205 24.31 31.31 40.05
C THR A 205 24.22 31.55 38.54
N THR A 206 24.03 30.49 37.74
CA THR A 206 24.12 30.55 36.26
C THR A 206 22.78 30.56 35.53
N ASN A 207 21.66 30.57 36.25
CA ASN A 207 20.35 30.68 35.61
C ASN A 207 20.07 32.14 35.22
N LEU A 208 19.80 32.36 33.94
CA LEU A 208 19.48 33.68 33.39
C LEU A 208 18.12 33.61 32.72
N SER A 209 17.26 34.61 32.96
CA SER A 209 16.05 34.78 32.16
C SER A 209 16.23 35.95 31.19
N PHE A 210 15.70 35.80 29.98
CA PHE A 210 15.66 36.88 29.01
C PHE A 210 14.33 36.89 28.27
N SER A 211 13.99 38.05 27.71
CA SER A 211 12.84 38.20 26.82
C SER A 211 13.32 38.42 25.40
N PHE A 212 12.75 37.67 24.47
CA PHE A 212 13.01 37.79 23.04
C PHE A 212 11.76 38.37 22.37
N ARG A 213 11.90 39.55 21.73
CA ARG A 213 10.80 40.19 21.00
C ARG A 213 10.86 39.78 19.54
N GLN A 214 9.85 39.08 19.07
CA GLN A 214 9.67 38.72 17.68
C GLN A 214 8.27 39.19 17.25
N PRO A 215 8.14 40.37 16.62
CA PRO A 215 6.82 40.95 16.31
C PRO A 215 5.91 39.91 15.62
N PRO A 216 4.72 39.58 16.17
CA PRO A 216 3.97 40.26 17.24
C PRO A 216 4.10 39.67 18.66
N ILE A 217 4.94 38.66 18.88
CA ILE A 217 5.00 37.84 20.11
C ILE A 217 6.28 38.10 20.90
N THR A 218 6.16 38.18 22.23
CA THR A 218 7.29 38.27 23.15
C THR A 218 7.44 36.96 23.90
N PHE A 219 8.58 36.30 23.75
CA PHE A 219 8.87 35.03 24.43
C PHE A 219 9.74 35.30 25.65
N HIS A 220 9.34 34.74 26.79
CA HIS A 220 10.17 34.73 28.00
C HIS A 220 10.87 33.38 28.10
N LYS A 221 12.20 33.39 28.20
CA LYS A 221 13.01 32.18 28.24
C LYS A 221 13.94 32.17 29.43
N GLU A 222 13.95 31.03 30.11
CA GLU A 222 14.93 30.70 31.14
C GLU A 222 16.07 29.90 30.50
N VAL A 223 17.30 30.31 30.77
CA VAL A 223 18.54 29.60 30.43
C VAL A 223 19.01 28.89 31.69
N ARG A 224 19.09 27.56 31.62
CA ARG A 224 19.59 26.72 32.72
C ARG A 224 20.93 26.09 32.35
N CYS A 225 21.85 26.04 33.29
CA CYS A 225 23.10 25.31 33.06
C CYS A 225 22.85 23.79 33.13
N VAL A 226 23.43 23.06 32.18
CA VAL A 226 23.52 21.60 32.19
C VAL A 226 24.96 21.17 32.03
N GLN A 227 25.37 20.17 32.81
CA GLN A 227 26.71 19.60 32.71
C GLN A 227 26.85 18.87 31.36
N GLY A 228 27.85 19.24 30.57
CA GLY A 228 28.26 18.53 29.36
C GLY A 228 29.41 17.59 29.68
N LEU A 229 29.27 16.32 29.28
CA LEU A 229 30.27 15.28 29.50
C LEU A 229 30.76 14.78 28.16
N ASN A 230 32.06 14.97 27.89
CA ASN A 230 32.68 14.44 26.69
C ASN A 230 33.31 13.09 27.02
N LEU A 231 32.90 12.03 26.33
CA LEU A 231 33.40 10.68 26.54
C LEU A 231 34.18 10.21 25.32
N TRP A 232 35.37 9.66 25.56
CA TRP A 232 36.19 9.06 24.52
C TRP A 232 35.74 7.62 24.22
N ARG A 233 35.79 7.23 22.95
CA ARG A 233 35.63 5.85 22.47
C ARG A 233 36.81 5.49 21.59
N ASN A 234 37.19 4.22 21.58
CA ASN A 234 38.41 3.80 20.91
C ASN A 234 38.26 3.79 19.39
N ASN A 235 37.08 3.37 18.90
CA ASN A 235 36.82 3.19 17.48
C ASN A 235 35.45 3.76 17.07
N SER A 236 35.32 4.11 15.80
CA SER A 236 34.06 4.55 15.18
C SER A 236 32.94 3.50 15.25
N VAL A 237 33.31 2.22 15.20
CA VAL A 237 32.37 1.08 15.33
C VAL A 237 31.70 1.08 16.70
N GLU A 238 32.45 1.38 17.76
CA GLU A 238 31.92 1.43 19.13
C GLU A 238 30.93 2.59 19.29
N VAL A 239 31.25 3.75 18.71
CA VAL A 239 30.34 4.91 18.70
C VAL A 239 29.07 4.59 17.92
N ASN A 240 29.17 3.94 16.76
CA ASN A 240 28.01 3.56 15.98
C ASN A 240 27.11 2.54 16.71
N ASP A 241 27.70 1.54 17.37
CA ASP A 241 26.98 0.57 18.18
C ASP A 241 26.29 1.23 19.39
N GLU A 242 26.95 2.15 20.08
CA GLU A 242 26.38 2.86 21.24
C GLU A 242 25.25 3.82 20.83
N ILE A 243 25.38 4.53 19.71
CA ILE A 243 24.30 5.37 19.16
C ILE A 243 23.11 4.48 18.75
N PHE A 244 23.38 3.33 18.11
CA PHE A 244 22.35 2.41 17.65
C PHE A 244 21.59 1.77 18.83
N LYS A 245 22.29 1.21 19.82
CA LYS A 245 21.71 0.66 21.06
C LYS A 245 21.09 1.73 21.96
N GLY A 246 21.60 2.96 21.89
CA GLY A 246 21.03 4.10 22.59
C GLY A 246 19.61 4.44 22.14
N TYR A 247 19.22 3.96 20.96
CA TYR A 247 17.91 4.19 20.36
C TYR A 247 16.99 2.97 20.50
N ARG A 248 15.68 3.24 20.62
CA ARG A 248 14.65 2.21 20.91
C ARG A 248 14.59 1.08 19.86
N GLN A 249 14.95 1.34 18.61
CA GLN A 249 14.96 0.29 17.56
C GLN A 249 16.18 -0.64 17.64
N GLY A 250 17.27 -0.22 18.28
CA GLY A 250 18.49 -1.02 18.44
C GLY A 250 18.59 -1.72 19.80
N ASN A 251 17.61 -1.52 20.70
CA ASN A 251 17.62 -2.08 22.05
C ASN A 251 16.43 -3.00 22.31
N HIS A 252 16.69 -4.28 22.55
CA HIS A 252 15.67 -5.27 22.94
C HIS A 252 15.07 -5.02 24.33
N GLU A 253 15.79 -4.29 25.20
CA GLU A 253 15.38 -3.98 26.58
C GLU A 253 14.51 -2.71 26.68
N GLU A 254 14.23 -2.03 25.54
CA GLU A 254 13.51 -0.75 25.45
C GLU A 254 14.10 0.42 26.27
N ILE A 255 15.33 0.30 26.76
CA ILE A 255 16.01 1.37 27.51
C ILE A 255 16.61 2.39 26.53
N ILE A 256 16.20 3.65 26.64
CA ILE A 256 16.68 4.73 25.77
C ILE A 256 17.87 5.44 26.42
N ASN A 257 18.99 5.50 25.69
CA ASN A 257 20.26 6.10 26.09
C ASN A 257 20.82 6.97 24.94
N GLU A 258 20.28 8.16 24.79
CA GLU A 258 20.61 9.09 23.72
C GLU A 258 21.79 9.99 24.08
N VAL A 259 22.59 10.32 23.06
CA VAL A 259 23.67 11.30 23.09
C VAL A 259 23.26 12.56 22.33
N ALA A 260 23.87 13.70 22.65
CA ALA A 260 23.58 14.95 21.93
C ALA A 260 24.24 14.98 20.54
N ALA A 261 25.50 14.56 20.47
CA ALA A 261 26.27 14.45 19.24
C ALA A 261 27.45 13.50 19.47
N ALA A 262 28.00 12.99 18.38
CA ALA A 262 29.25 12.27 18.39
C ALA A 262 30.17 12.76 17.27
N TYR A 263 31.46 12.86 17.56
CA TYR A 263 32.48 13.39 16.66
C TYR A 263 33.57 12.34 16.43
N ASP A 264 33.75 11.94 15.17
CA ASP A 264 34.87 11.12 14.75
C ASP A 264 35.89 12.00 14.02
N LEU A 265 37.03 12.22 14.66
CA LEU A 265 38.11 13.08 14.18
C LEU A 265 39.01 12.40 13.15
N LEU A 266 38.75 11.13 12.80
CA LEU A 266 39.47 10.39 11.75
C LEU A 266 40.99 10.61 11.82
N ASP A 267 41.59 11.12 10.74
CA ASP A 267 43.00 11.46 10.59
C ASP A 267 43.30 12.96 10.74
N THR A 268 42.51 13.68 11.56
CA THR A 268 42.72 15.10 11.84
C THR A 268 44.10 15.35 12.48
N ASP A 269 44.85 16.31 11.92
CA ASP A 269 46.15 16.76 12.41
C ASP A 269 46.25 18.31 12.38
N ARG A 270 47.46 18.89 12.43
CA ARG A 270 47.64 20.35 12.40
C ARG A 270 47.34 21.00 11.04
N ASN A 271 47.39 20.24 9.95
CA ASN A 271 47.29 20.74 8.58
C ASN A 271 46.01 20.27 7.86
N LYS A 272 45.38 19.21 8.37
CA LYS A 272 44.20 18.54 7.83
C LYS A 272 43.13 18.46 8.90
N PHE A 273 41.95 19.01 8.61
CA PHE A 273 40.76 18.89 9.44
C PHE A 273 39.77 17.94 8.77
N ASN A 274 39.64 16.72 9.31
CA ASN A 274 38.75 15.70 8.76
C ASN A 274 37.87 15.14 9.88
N VAL A 275 36.58 15.49 9.87
CA VAL A 275 35.65 15.10 10.94
C VAL A 275 34.34 14.57 10.37
N THR A 276 33.85 13.48 10.96
CA THR A 276 32.48 12.99 10.78
C THR A 276 31.66 13.36 12.01
N ILE A 277 30.47 13.92 11.80
CA ILE A 277 29.56 14.32 12.87
C ILE A 277 28.32 13.43 12.81
N TRP A 278 28.09 12.67 13.87
CA TRP A 278 26.85 11.93 14.06
C TRP A 278 25.95 12.69 15.03
N TYR A 279 24.67 12.77 14.69
CA TYR A 279 23.66 13.42 15.49
C TYR A 279 22.39 12.57 15.46
N ASN A 280 21.63 12.60 16.54
CA ASN A 280 20.37 11.91 16.59
C ASN A 280 19.28 12.80 15.97
N SER A 281 18.66 12.34 14.89
CA SER A 281 17.49 12.97 14.26
C SER A 281 16.40 11.96 13.95
N SER A 282 16.28 10.93 14.79
CA SER A 282 15.28 9.89 14.58
C SER A 282 13.87 10.45 14.80
N TYR A 283 13.14 10.63 13.70
CA TYR A 283 11.75 11.02 13.71
C TYR A 283 10.91 9.89 14.29
N LYS A 284 10.33 10.09 15.48
CA LYS A 284 9.17 9.31 15.86
C LYS A 284 8.04 9.75 14.94
N GLY A 285 7.86 9.02 13.84
CA GLY A 285 6.76 9.17 12.92
C GLY A 285 5.43 8.88 13.60
N ASN A 286 4.99 9.77 14.50
CA ASN A 286 3.57 10.02 14.63
C ASN A 286 3.17 10.72 13.33
N PHE A 287 3.12 9.95 12.24
CA PHE A 287 2.55 10.30 10.94
C PHE A 287 1.06 10.54 11.14
N LYS A 288 0.71 11.56 11.91
CA LYS A 288 -0.57 12.21 11.73
C LYS A 288 -0.50 12.76 10.31
N VAL A 289 -1.48 12.41 9.49
CA VAL A 289 -1.63 12.79 8.08
C VAL A 289 -1.37 14.29 7.81
N GLN A 290 -1.45 15.14 8.84
CA GLN A 290 -1.14 16.58 8.82
C GLN A 290 0.36 16.97 8.85
N ASP A 291 1.28 16.14 9.34
CA ASP A 291 2.68 16.53 9.59
C ASP A 291 3.68 15.86 8.63
N ARG A 292 3.35 15.87 7.32
CA ARG A 292 4.19 15.32 6.24
C ARG A 292 5.31 16.25 5.77
N ARG A 293 5.64 17.29 6.55
CA ARG A 293 6.69 18.25 6.22
C ARG A 293 8.01 17.79 6.84
N VAL A 294 9.09 17.90 6.06
CA VAL A 294 10.44 17.58 6.56
C VAL A 294 10.80 18.62 7.60
N LYS A 295 11.02 18.18 8.85
CA LYS A 295 11.47 19.03 9.94
C LYS A 295 12.93 19.42 9.72
N TYR A 296 13.30 20.62 10.14
CA TYR A 296 14.70 21.05 10.08
C TYR A 296 15.57 20.28 11.08
N VAL A 297 16.88 20.26 10.85
CA VAL A 297 17.85 19.64 11.75
C VAL A 297 18.85 20.68 12.22
N ARG A 298 19.16 20.68 13.53
CA ARG A 298 20.05 21.64 14.17
C ARG A 298 21.55 21.27 14.10
N VAL A 299 22.00 20.79 12.92
CA VAL A 299 23.42 20.41 12.66
C VAL A 299 24.41 21.59 12.68
N PRO A 300 24.07 22.81 12.20
CA PRO A 300 25.04 23.90 12.12
C PRO A 300 25.75 24.23 13.43
N ARG A 301 25.08 24.04 14.58
CA ARG A 301 25.70 24.26 15.90
C ARG A 301 26.79 23.23 16.21
N SER A 302 26.54 21.95 15.92
CA SER A 302 27.54 20.89 16.11
C SER A 302 28.79 21.13 15.27
N VAL A 303 28.61 21.55 14.01
CA VAL A 303 29.71 21.90 13.10
C VAL A 303 30.53 23.05 13.68
N ASN A 304 29.86 24.13 14.12
CA ASN A 304 30.54 25.28 14.71
C ASN A 304 31.36 24.91 15.97
N MET A 305 30.84 24.01 16.82
CA MET A 305 31.54 23.57 18.04
C MET A 305 32.87 22.89 17.71
N VAL A 306 32.87 21.90 16.81
CA VAL A 306 34.09 21.15 16.48
C VAL A 306 35.09 22.01 15.69
N SER A 307 34.62 22.85 14.76
CA SER A 307 35.48 23.80 14.05
C SER A 307 36.13 24.79 15.01
N ASN A 308 35.38 25.31 16.00
CA ASN A 308 35.94 26.18 17.02
C ASN A 308 36.96 25.47 17.92
N ALA A 309 36.72 24.22 18.29
CA ALA A 309 37.67 23.43 19.07
C ALA A 309 39.00 23.26 18.34
N TYR A 310 38.93 22.98 17.02
CA TYR A 310 40.08 22.84 16.15
C TYR A 310 40.85 24.16 15.95
N LEU A 311 40.14 25.26 15.70
CA LEU A 311 40.78 26.58 15.55
C LEU A 311 41.50 27.02 16.83
N ARG A 312 40.92 26.76 18.00
CA ARG A 312 41.57 27.05 19.30
C ARG A 312 42.83 26.23 19.50
N PHE A 313 42.84 24.98 19.03
CA PHE A 313 44.02 24.12 19.05
C PHE A 313 45.13 24.65 18.13
N LEU A 314 44.79 25.14 16.93
CA LEU A 314 45.77 25.62 15.95
C LEU A 314 46.36 27.00 16.27
N ARG A 315 45.49 27.97 16.60
CA ARG A 315 45.83 29.40 16.68
C ARG A 315 45.76 29.96 18.10
N GLY A 316 45.45 29.12 19.09
CA GLY A 316 45.30 29.51 20.49
C GLY A 316 43.87 29.89 20.89
N PRO A 317 43.60 30.04 22.20
CA PRO A 317 42.25 30.10 22.78
C PRO A 317 41.43 31.34 22.38
N GLY A 318 42.09 32.39 21.88
CA GLY A 318 41.45 33.61 21.38
C GLY A 318 40.81 33.47 19.99
N THR A 319 41.19 32.44 19.22
CA THR A 319 40.69 32.27 17.85
C THR A 319 39.37 31.53 17.83
N LYS A 320 38.34 32.13 17.22
CA LYS A 320 36.99 31.58 17.13
C LYS A 320 36.34 31.96 15.80
N MET A 321 35.61 31.02 15.21
CA MET A 321 34.65 31.24 14.13
C MET A 321 33.34 31.80 14.70
N LEU A 322 32.97 32.98 14.23
CA LEU A 322 31.75 33.67 14.65
C LEU A 322 30.52 32.96 14.07
N PHE A 323 29.59 32.56 14.93
CA PHE A 323 28.30 32.02 14.55
C PHE A 323 27.21 32.69 15.37
N ASP A 324 26.84 33.89 14.94
CA ASP A 324 26.04 34.82 15.72
C ASP A 324 24.54 34.45 15.71
N PHE A 325 24.03 33.88 14.61
CA PHE A 325 22.62 33.50 14.47
C PHE A 325 22.36 32.52 13.32
N VAL A 326 21.20 31.86 13.37
CA VAL A 326 20.58 31.14 12.26
C VAL A 326 19.47 32.01 11.69
N LYS A 327 19.35 32.06 10.35
CA LYS A 327 18.31 32.83 9.68
C LYS A 327 17.61 31.95 8.65
N GLU A 328 16.29 32.04 8.60
CA GLU A 328 15.48 31.35 7.59
C GLU A 328 15.55 32.07 6.24
N MET A 329 15.21 31.37 5.16
CA MET A 329 15.00 32.01 3.86
C MET A 329 13.67 32.79 3.88
N PRO A 330 13.59 33.92 3.15
CA PRO A 330 12.33 34.63 2.97
C PRO A 330 11.25 33.71 2.40
N LYS A 331 10.05 33.74 2.99
CA LYS A 331 8.91 32.91 2.58
C LYS A 331 7.76 33.80 2.10
N GLN A 332 7.07 33.37 1.04
CA GLN A 332 5.83 34.01 0.60
C GLN A 332 4.61 33.49 1.39
N GLU A 333 3.49 34.21 1.31
CA GLU A 333 2.24 33.77 1.92
C GLU A 333 1.81 32.43 1.32
N SER A 334 1.41 31.50 2.19
CA SER A 334 0.98 30.16 1.83
C SER A 334 -0.35 29.86 2.50
N MET A 335 -1.28 29.19 1.84
CA MET A 335 -2.54 28.77 2.46
C MET A 335 -2.58 27.25 2.58
N LEU A 336 -3.22 26.71 3.62
CA LEU A 336 -3.48 25.27 3.67
C LEU A 336 -4.47 24.92 2.56
N ARG A 337 -3.98 24.25 1.53
CA ARG A 337 -4.80 23.59 0.53
C ARG A 337 -4.49 22.11 0.65
N VAL A 338 -5.37 21.36 1.30
CA VAL A 338 -5.32 19.89 1.25
C VAL A 338 -6.37 19.43 0.25
N ASP A 339 -5.97 18.58 -0.69
CA ASP A 339 -6.89 17.92 -1.60
C ASP A 339 -7.32 16.59 -0.98
N ILE A 340 -8.56 16.51 -0.50
CA ILE A 340 -9.14 15.27 0.03
C ILE A 340 -9.03 14.15 -0.99
N ALA A 341 -9.23 14.45 -2.28
CA ALA A 341 -9.17 13.42 -3.31
C ALA A 341 -7.79 12.76 -3.38
N SER A 342 -6.74 13.43 -2.91
CA SER A 342 -5.40 12.85 -2.80
C SER A 342 -5.13 12.20 -1.43
N VAL A 343 -5.91 12.51 -0.39
CA VAL A 343 -5.76 11.88 0.94
C VAL A 343 -6.61 10.60 1.05
N ILE A 344 -7.88 10.67 0.65
CA ILE A 344 -8.85 9.55 0.66
C ILE A 344 -8.82 8.78 -0.67
N GLY A 345 -8.19 9.35 -1.69
CA GLY A 345 -8.05 8.79 -3.04
C GLY A 345 -7.71 7.31 -3.09
N PRO A 346 -6.68 6.82 -2.37
CA PRO A 346 -6.30 5.41 -2.40
C PRO A 346 -7.45 4.47 -2.00
N ILE A 347 -8.10 4.72 -0.85
CA ILE A 347 -9.22 3.89 -0.37
C ILE A 347 -10.38 3.93 -1.36
N PHE A 348 -10.78 5.14 -1.76
CA PHE A 348 -11.93 5.32 -2.63
C PHE A 348 -11.71 4.71 -4.02
N LEU A 349 -10.55 4.97 -4.64
CA LEU A 349 -10.22 4.45 -5.97
C LEU A 349 -10.02 2.93 -5.96
N THR A 350 -9.53 2.34 -4.85
CA THR A 350 -9.54 0.88 -4.69
C THR A 350 -10.97 0.34 -4.82
N TRP A 351 -11.96 0.93 -4.13
CA TRP A 351 -13.34 0.48 -4.28
C TRP A 351 -13.89 0.67 -5.70
N VAL A 352 -13.60 1.81 -6.34
CA VAL A 352 -14.07 2.09 -7.70
C VAL A 352 -13.53 1.05 -8.69
N ILE A 353 -12.23 0.76 -8.64
CA ILE A 353 -11.59 -0.19 -9.56
C ILE A 353 -12.03 -1.63 -9.26
N VAL A 354 -12.10 -2.00 -7.98
CA VAL A 354 -12.48 -3.37 -7.57
C VAL A 354 -13.98 -3.63 -7.80
N LEU A 355 -14.83 -2.61 -7.97
CA LEU A 355 -16.27 -2.76 -8.28
C LEU A 355 -16.56 -3.56 -9.56
N LEU A 356 -15.60 -3.63 -10.50
CA LEU A 356 -15.72 -4.49 -11.68
C LEU A 356 -15.69 -6.00 -11.34
N PHE A 357 -15.10 -6.38 -10.20
CA PHE A 357 -14.90 -7.77 -9.81
C PHE A 357 -16.24 -8.51 -9.57
N PRO A 358 -17.19 -7.98 -8.76
CA PRO A 358 -18.52 -8.56 -8.63
C PRO A 358 -19.25 -8.74 -9.96
N VAL A 359 -19.11 -7.79 -10.89
CA VAL A 359 -19.78 -7.88 -12.20
C VAL A 359 -19.25 -9.06 -13.00
N ILE A 360 -17.92 -9.22 -13.06
CA ILE A 360 -17.27 -10.32 -13.77
C ILE A 360 -17.62 -11.65 -13.09
N LEU A 361 -17.47 -11.74 -11.77
CA LEU A 361 -17.72 -12.97 -11.01
C LEU A 361 -19.18 -13.43 -11.13
N ASN A 362 -20.14 -12.52 -10.97
CA ASN A 362 -21.56 -12.85 -11.07
C ASN A 362 -21.93 -13.36 -12.46
N SER A 363 -21.38 -12.76 -13.52
CA SER A 363 -21.60 -13.24 -14.89
C SER A 363 -21.06 -14.66 -15.10
N LEU A 364 -19.85 -14.94 -14.61
CA LEU A 364 -19.23 -16.27 -14.73
C LEU A 364 -20.00 -17.34 -13.92
N VAL A 365 -20.38 -17.02 -12.69
CA VAL A 365 -21.15 -17.94 -11.83
C VAL A 365 -22.58 -18.12 -12.36
N TYR A 366 -23.18 -17.10 -12.96
CA TYR A 366 -24.49 -17.20 -13.59
C TYR A 366 -24.46 -18.16 -14.79
N GLU A 367 -23.45 -18.06 -15.65
CA GLU A 367 -23.29 -18.99 -16.78
C GLU A 367 -23.08 -20.43 -16.32
N LYS A 368 -22.36 -20.62 -15.19
CA LYS A 368 -22.16 -21.92 -14.56
C LYS A 368 -23.45 -22.47 -13.95
N GLN A 369 -24.19 -21.65 -13.21
CA GLN A 369 -25.44 -22.04 -12.53
C GLN A 369 -26.53 -22.44 -13.52
N GLN A 370 -26.64 -21.74 -14.65
CA GLN A 370 -27.62 -22.03 -15.70
C GLN A 370 -27.12 -23.08 -16.71
N HIS A 371 -25.97 -23.70 -16.46
CA HIS A 371 -25.33 -24.68 -17.34
C HIS A 371 -25.16 -24.21 -18.80
N LEU A 372 -25.10 -22.89 -19.03
CA LEU A 372 -25.02 -22.30 -20.36
C LEU A 372 -23.75 -22.74 -21.09
N ARG A 373 -22.65 -22.93 -20.36
CA ARG A 373 -21.40 -23.46 -20.92
C ARG A 373 -21.56 -24.88 -21.46
N ILE A 374 -22.32 -25.75 -20.79
CA ILE A 374 -22.57 -27.12 -21.26
C ILE A 374 -23.43 -27.10 -22.52
N ILE A 375 -24.47 -26.26 -22.53
CA ILE A 375 -25.30 -26.06 -23.73
C ILE A 375 -24.42 -25.61 -24.90
N MET A 376 -23.50 -24.65 -24.68
CA MET A 376 -22.57 -24.21 -25.74
C MET A 376 -21.62 -25.30 -26.22
N LYS A 377 -21.17 -26.19 -25.32
CA LYS A 377 -20.38 -27.38 -25.71
C LYS A 377 -21.17 -28.36 -26.56
N MET A 378 -22.45 -28.59 -26.24
CA MET A 378 -23.36 -29.42 -27.04
C MET A 378 -23.58 -28.85 -28.46
N HIS A 379 -23.44 -27.52 -28.64
CA HIS A 379 -23.45 -26.88 -29.96
C HIS A 379 -22.08 -26.92 -30.67
N GLY A 380 -21.11 -27.71 -30.18
CA GLY A 380 -19.81 -27.94 -30.81
C GLY A 380 -18.73 -26.90 -30.47
N LEU A 381 -18.89 -26.12 -29.39
CA LEU A 381 -17.88 -25.16 -28.95
C LEU A 381 -16.79 -25.85 -28.09
N GLY A 382 -15.52 -25.67 -28.48
CA GLY A 382 -14.37 -26.10 -27.66
C GLY A 382 -14.09 -25.18 -26.47
N ASP A 383 -13.36 -25.68 -25.47
CA ASP A 383 -13.03 -24.92 -24.25
C ASP A 383 -12.11 -23.71 -24.50
N GLY A 384 -11.12 -23.83 -25.39
CA GLY A 384 -10.19 -22.74 -25.71
C GLY A 384 -10.86 -21.45 -26.23
N PRO A 385 -11.70 -21.52 -27.29
CA PRO A 385 -12.45 -20.37 -27.78
C PRO A 385 -13.30 -19.68 -26.71
N TYR A 386 -13.93 -20.44 -25.79
CA TYR A 386 -14.71 -19.87 -24.70
C TYR A 386 -13.83 -18.99 -23.79
N TRP A 387 -12.70 -19.51 -23.32
CA TRP A 387 -11.78 -18.76 -22.45
C TRP A 387 -11.28 -17.48 -23.11
N MET A 388 -10.82 -17.56 -24.36
CA MET A 388 -10.28 -16.40 -25.09
C MET A 388 -11.33 -15.31 -25.29
N ILE A 389 -12.55 -15.70 -25.68
CA ILE A 389 -13.60 -14.72 -25.99
C ILE A 389 -14.16 -14.10 -24.72
N THR A 390 -14.40 -14.90 -23.67
CA THR A 390 -14.88 -14.39 -22.39
C THR A 390 -13.84 -13.48 -21.73
N TYR A 391 -12.55 -13.84 -21.76
CA TYR A 391 -11.47 -12.99 -21.26
C TYR A 391 -11.36 -11.68 -22.05
N ALA A 392 -11.28 -11.76 -23.39
CA ALA A 392 -11.19 -10.57 -24.25
C ALA A 392 -12.39 -9.63 -24.08
N TYR A 393 -13.58 -10.19 -23.87
CA TYR A 393 -14.80 -9.44 -23.61
C TYR A 393 -14.73 -8.65 -22.29
N PHE A 394 -14.36 -9.29 -21.18
CA PHE A 394 -14.22 -8.59 -19.90
C PHE A 394 -13.06 -7.60 -19.90
N LEU A 395 -11.99 -7.90 -20.62
CA LEU A 395 -10.87 -6.97 -20.84
C LEU A 395 -11.35 -5.72 -21.56
N ALA A 396 -12.12 -5.84 -22.64
CA ALA A 396 -12.63 -4.69 -23.40
C ALA A 396 -13.57 -3.79 -22.58
N ILE A 397 -14.48 -4.37 -21.78
CA ILE A 397 -15.37 -3.57 -20.93
C ILE A 397 -14.59 -2.85 -19.82
N SER A 398 -13.63 -3.55 -19.21
CA SER A 398 -12.86 -3.02 -18.10
C SER A 398 -11.87 -1.94 -18.54
N THR A 399 -11.24 -2.07 -19.71
CA THR A 399 -10.37 -1.02 -20.26
C THR A 399 -11.16 0.22 -20.62
N LEU A 400 -12.36 0.07 -21.22
CA LEU A 400 -13.25 1.19 -21.48
C LEU A 400 -13.64 1.92 -20.18
N TYR A 401 -13.97 1.16 -19.13
CA TYR A 401 -14.30 1.70 -17.81
C TYR A 401 -13.16 2.56 -17.22
N ILE A 402 -11.92 2.07 -17.26
CA ILE A 402 -10.77 2.81 -16.74
C ILE A 402 -10.44 4.04 -17.58
N ILE A 403 -10.55 3.96 -18.91
CA ILE A 403 -10.39 5.13 -19.78
C ILE A 403 -11.42 6.20 -19.42
N CYS A 404 -12.68 5.82 -19.23
CA CYS A 404 -13.73 6.74 -18.77
C CYS A 404 -13.41 7.33 -17.38
N LEU A 405 -12.96 6.51 -16.42
CA LEU A 405 -12.58 6.98 -15.09
C LEU A 405 -11.46 8.03 -15.17
N MET A 406 -10.42 7.79 -15.98
CA MET A 406 -9.31 8.73 -16.16
C MET A 406 -9.74 10.02 -16.86
N ILE A 407 -10.57 9.93 -17.91
CA ILE A 407 -11.09 11.10 -18.63
C ILE A 407 -11.97 11.95 -17.69
N PHE A 408 -12.95 11.36 -17.01
CA PHE A 408 -13.83 12.10 -16.12
C PHE A 408 -13.07 12.65 -14.91
N GLY A 409 -12.18 11.85 -14.30
CA GLY A 409 -11.34 12.31 -13.19
C GLY A 409 -10.46 13.50 -13.56
N SER A 410 -9.86 13.48 -14.75
CA SER A 410 -9.06 14.60 -15.25
C SER A 410 -9.90 15.81 -15.68
N ALA A 411 -11.04 15.59 -16.35
CA ALA A 411 -11.94 16.66 -16.79
C ALA A 411 -12.50 17.47 -15.61
N ILE A 412 -12.89 16.77 -14.55
CA ILE A 412 -13.40 17.35 -13.30
C ILE A 412 -12.28 18.09 -12.52
N GLY A 413 -11.01 17.79 -12.80
CA GLY A 413 -9.87 18.49 -12.23
C GLY A 413 -9.31 17.88 -10.95
N LEU A 414 -9.55 16.59 -10.71
CA LEU A 414 -8.93 15.87 -9.60
C LEU A 414 -7.41 15.84 -9.79
N LYS A 415 -6.68 16.42 -8.83
CA LYS A 415 -5.22 16.56 -8.94
C LYS A 415 -4.51 15.22 -8.91
N PHE A 416 -5.11 14.22 -8.25
CA PHE A 416 -4.66 12.83 -8.28
C PHE A 416 -4.34 12.33 -9.70
N PHE A 417 -5.23 12.59 -10.67
CA PHE A 417 -5.06 12.19 -12.07
C PHE A 417 -4.20 13.17 -12.86
N ARG A 418 -4.34 14.48 -12.63
CA ARG A 418 -3.62 15.53 -13.40
C ARG A 418 -2.14 15.67 -13.06
N PHE A 419 -1.75 15.36 -11.83
CA PHE A 419 -0.38 15.61 -11.37
C PHE A 419 0.60 14.51 -11.73
N ASN A 420 0.11 13.29 -11.97
CA ASN A 420 0.90 12.14 -12.35
C ASN A 420 0.81 11.90 -13.87
N ASP A 421 1.80 11.25 -14.47
CA ASP A 421 1.78 10.96 -15.90
C ASP A 421 0.66 9.97 -16.26
N TYR A 422 -0.18 10.32 -17.25
CA TYR A 422 -1.29 9.47 -17.70
C TYR A 422 -0.84 8.12 -18.25
N SER A 423 0.34 8.06 -18.87
CA SER A 423 0.89 6.82 -19.41
C SER A 423 1.15 5.78 -18.31
N ILE A 424 1.73 6.19 -17.18
CA ILE A 424 2.01 5.27 -16.07
C ILE A 424 0.71 4.82 -15.40
N GLN A 425 -0.22 5.75 -15.18
CA GLN A 425 -1.54 5.44 -14.64
C GLN A 425 -2.28 4.41 -15.51
N PHE A 426 -2.30 4.60 -16.83
CA PHE A 426 -2.97 3.69 -17.75
C PHE A 426 -2.36 2.29 -17.69
N ILE A 427 -1.03 2.15 -17.73
CA ILE A 427 -0.37 0.85 -17.66
C ILE A 427 -0.63 0.17 -16.31
N PHE A 428 -0.54 0.91 -15.21
CA PHE A 428 -0.84 0.39 -13.89
C PHE A 428 -2.26 -0.17 -13.81
N TYR A 429 -3.27 0.62 -14.20
CA TYR A 429 -4.66 0.16 -14.18
C TYR A 429 -4.91 -0.99 -15.15
N PHE A 430 -4.28 -0.99 -16.32
CA PHE A 430 -4.36 -2.09 -17.26
C PHE A 430 -3.87 -3.40 -16.64
N LEU A 431 -2.73 -3.39 -15.94
CA LEU A 431 -2.21 -4.55 -15.22
C LEU A 431 -3.16 -5.00 -14.10
N CYS A 432 -3.68 -4.08 -13.30
CA CYS A 432 -4.63 -4.38 -12.24
C CYS A 432 -5.93 -5.03 -12.77
N ILE A 433 -6.47 -4.55 -13.89
CA ILE A 433 -7.64 -5.16 -14.54
C ILE A 433 -7.37 -6.60 -14.96
N ASN A 434 -6.22 -6.85 -15.59
CA ASN A 434 -5.86 -8.18 -16.07
C ASN A 434 -5.75 -9.17 -14.89
N LEU A 435 -5.15 -8.74 -13.78
CA LEU A 435 -5.09 -9.50 -12.54
C LEU A 435 -6.49 -9.76 -11.96
N GLN A 436 -7.35 -8.73 -11.89
CA GLN A 436 -8.73 -8.83 -11.39
C GLN A 436 -9.57 -9.83 -12.18
N ILE A 437 -9.45 -9.83 -13.51
CA ILE A 437 -10.14 -10.81 -14.38
C ILE A 437 -9.65 -12.22 -14.07
N SER A 438 -8.33 -12.44 -13.98
CA SER A 438 -7.76 -13.76 -13.66
C SER A 438 -8.22 -14.29 -12.31
N ILE A 439 -8.27 -13.44 -11.28
CA ILE A 439 -8.80 -13.81 -9.96
C ILE A 439 -10.29 -14.13 -10.04
N ALA A 440 -11.08 -13.38 -10.81
CA ALA A 440 -12.51 -13.65 -10.97
C ALA A 440 -12.75 -15.03 -11.61
N PHE A 441 -11.95 -15.41 -12.61
CA PHE A 441 -11.99 -16.78 -13.15
C PHE A 441 -11.63 -17.83 -12.10
N LEU A 442 -10.55 -17.62 -11.34
CA LEU A 442 -10.14 -18.53 -10.27
C LEU A 442 -11.26 -18.71 -9.23
N VAL A 443 -11.81 -17.61 -8.73
CA VAL A 443 -12.84 -17.60 -7.69
C VAL A 443 -14.18 -18.17 -8.19
N SER A 444 -14.51 -17.99 -9.48
CA SER A 444 -15.74 -18.56 -10.07
C SER A 444 -15.81 -20.10 -9.98
N SER A 445 -14.64 -20.77 -9.90
CA SER A 445 -14.57 -22.22 -9.72
C SER A 445 -15.11 -22.66 -8.34
N ALA A 446 -14.94 -21.85 -7.30
CA ALA A 446 -15.33 -22.15 -5.93
C ALA A 446 -16.84 -21.97 -5.66
N PHE A 447 -17.54 -21.18 -6.48
CA PHE A 447 -18.97 -20.90 -6.29
C PHE A 447 -19.86 -21.64 -7.29
N SER A 448 -21.04 -22.04 -6.84
CA SER A 448 -22.08 -22.68 -7.66
C SER A 448 -23.38 -21.86 -7.77
N LYS A 449 -23.62 -20.95 -6.83
CA LYS A 449 -24.79 -20.06 -6.80
C LYS A 449 -24.36 -18.60 -6.92
N VAL A 450 -25.10 -17.82 -7.71
CA VAL A 450 -24.81 -16.39 -7.94
C VAL A 450 -25.00 -15.57 -6.67
N GLU A 451 -26.03 -15.85 -5.86
CA GLU A 451 -26.32 -15.11 -4.63
C GLU A 451 -25.13 -15.14 -3.65
N THR A 452 -24.57 -16.32 -3.40
CA THR A 452 -23.43 -16.47 -2.48
C THR A 452 -22.15 -15.85 -3.05
N ALA A 453 -21.92 -15.98 -4.37
CA ALA A 453 -20.81 -15.34 -5.05
C ALA A 453 -20.89 -13.80 -4.96
N SER A 454 -22.10 -13.25 -5.12
CA SER A 454 -22.31 -11.80 -5.09
C SER A 454 -21.98 -11.20 -3.72
N VAL A 455 -22.42 -11.84 -2.63
CA VAL A 455 -22.13 -11.39 -1.26
C VAL A 455 -20.63 -11.47 -0.99
N ALA A 456 -19.98 -12.57 -1.36
CA ALA A 456 -18.53 -12.73 -1.21
C ALA A 456 -17.74 -11.67 -2.01
N ALA A 457 -18.18 -11.36 -3.22
CA ALA A 457 -17.54 -10.35 -4.05
C ALA A 457 -17.65 -8.93 -3.49
N TYR A 458 -18.82 -8.53 -2.99
CA TYR A 458 -18.96 -7.22 -2.34
C TYR A 458 -18.19 -7.15 -1.02
N LEU A 459 -18.15 -8.24 -0.25
CA LEU A 459 -17.31 -8.32 0.95
C LEU A 459 -15.82 -8.13 0.60
N TYR A 460 -15.37 -8.72 -0.52
CA TYR A 460 -14.02 -8.50 -1.04
C TYR A 460 -13.78 -7.03 -1.45
N VAL A 461 -14.72 -6.37 -2.12
CA VAL A 461 -14.61 -4.95 -2.50
C VAL A 461 -14.44 -4.07 -1.27
N PHE A 462 -15.35 -4.15 -0.29
CA PHE A 462 -15.27 -3.32 0.91
C PHE A 462 -14.06 -3.68 1.78
N GLY A 463 -13.82 -4.98 1.97
CA GLY A 463 -12.72 -5.51 2.78
C GLY A 463 -11.36 -5.08 2.26
N SER A 464 -11.10 -5.17 0.95
CA SER A 464 -9.82 -4.80 0.35
C SER A 464 -9.48 -3.32 0.55
N GLY A 465 -10.44 -2.39 0.36
CA GLY A 465 -10.20 -0.97 0.59
C GLY A 465 -10.05 -0.60 2.07
N LEU A 466 -10.85 -1.19 2.97
CA LEU A 466 -10.74 -0.94 4.42
C LEU A 466 -9.46 -1.51 5.02
N LEU A 467 -9.12 -2.76 4.69
CA LEU A 467 -7.87 -3.38 5.13
C LEU A 467 -6.67 -2.66 4.52
N GLY A 468 -6.76 -2.20 3.27
CA GLY A 468 -5.76 -1.35 2.63
C GLY A 468 -5.50 -0.06 3.41
N GLY A 469 -6.57 0.68 3.71
CA GLY A 469 -6.50 1.97 4.39
C GLY A 469 -6.09 1.91 5.86
N PHE A 470 -6.67 0.99 6.64
CA PHE A 470 -6.50 0.98 8.09
C PHE A 470 -5.38 0.04 8.58
N LEU A 471 -5.12 -1.05 7.86
CA LEU A 471 -4.11 -2.04 8.24
C LEU A 471 -2.85 -1.85 7.41
N PHE A 472 -2.97 -1.93 6.09
CA PHE A 472 -1.81 -1.96 5.21
C PHE A 472 -1.08 -0.62 5.15
N GLN A 473 -1.80 0.51 5.03
CA GLN A 473 -1.16 1.83 5.08
C GLN A 473 -0.38 2.06 6.39
N PHE A 474 -0.94 1.64 7.53
CA PHE A 474 -0.25 1.77 8.82
C PHE A 474 1.06 0.98 8.84
N MET A 475 1.09 -0.21 8.23
CA MET A 475 2.31 -1.02 8.12
C MET A 475 3.32 -0.43 7.13
N LEU A 476 2.85 0.15 6.01
CA LEU A 476 3.70 0.83 5.03
C LEU A 476 4.38 2.08 5.60
N GLU A 477 3.68 2.85 6.42
CA GLU A 477 4.22 4.04 7.09
C GLU A 477 5.08 3.68 8.32
N GLY A 478 5.01 2.43 8.79
CA GLY A 478 5.73 1.94 9.95
C GLY A 478 7.23 1.72 9.69
N LEU A 479 8.09 2.56 10.29
CA LEU A 479 9.55 2.48 10.18
C LEU A 479 10.16 1.15 10.71
N SER A 480 9.42 0.37 11.50
CA SER A 480 9.89 -0.87 12.13
C SER A 480 9.38 -2.14 11.46
N PHE A 481 8.56 -2.04 10.40
CA PHE A 481 7.96 -3.23 9.80
C PHE A 481 8.91 -3.84 8.74
N PRO A 482 9.27 -5.13 8.86
CA PRO A 482 10.20 -5.78 7.94
C PRO A 482 9.65 -5.85 6.50
N ARG A 483 10.45 -5.43 5.52
CA ARG A 483 10.06 -5.38 4.09
C ARG A 483 9.55 -6.72 3.55
N GLY A 484 10.12 -7.84 4.00
CA GLY A 484 9.70 -9.18 3.57
C GLY A 484 8.23 -9.48 3.91
N TRP A 485 7.71 -8.97 5.03
CA TRP A 485 6.29 -9.15 5.37
C TRP A 485 5.36 -8.25 4.55
N ILE A 486 5.83 -7.07 4.13
CA ILE A 486 5.09 -6.20 3.20
C ILE A 486 4.89 -6.93 1.88
N PHE A 487 5.97 -7.52 1.34
CA PHE A 487 5.92 -8.31 0.11
C PHE A 487 4.92 -9.47 0.18
N VAL A 488 4.88 -10.21 1.30
CA VAL A 488 3.92 -11.32 1.49
C VAL A 488 2.47 -10.82 1.53
N MET A 489 2.23 -9.66 2.14
CA MET A 489 0.89 -9.06 2.16
C MET A 489 0.48 -8.54 0.78
N GLU A 490 1.41 -7.97 0.02
CA GLU A 490 1.15 -7.51 -1.35
C GLU A 490 0.71 -8.64 -2.28
N LEU A 491 1.05 -9.90 -1.97
CA LEU A 491 0.53 -11.09 -2.65
C LEU A 491 -1.01 -11.16 -2.67
N TYR A 492 -1.66 -10.48 -1.72
CA TYR A 492 -3.10 -10.25 -1.77
C TYR A 492 -3.41 -9.11 -2.75
N PRO A 493 -4.14 -9.38 -3.86
CA PRO A 493 -4.33 -8.42 -4.96
C PRO A 493 -4.99 -7.08 -4.57
N GLY A 494 -5.74 -7.07 -3.47
CA GLY A 494 -6.31 -5.83 -2.94
C GLY A 494 -5.25 -4.89 -2.35
N PHE A 495 -4.18 -5.42 -1.78
CA PHE A 495 -3.08 -4.65 -1.19
C PHE A 495 -2.09 -4.16 -2.24
N SER A 496 -1.75 -4.96 -3.25
CA SER A 496 -0.92 -4.49 -4.37
C SER A 496 -1.57 -3.33 -5.13
N LEU A 497 -2.89 -3.40 -5.38
CA LEU A 497 -3.66 -2.28 -5.93
C LEU A 497 -3.63 -1.04 -5.02
N TYR A 498 -3.86 -1.24 -3.71
CA TYR A 498 -3.83 -0.15 -2.74
C TYR A 498 -2.46 0.52 -2.69
N ARG A 499 -1.37 -0.26 -2.72
CA ARG A 499 0.02 0.23 -2.71
C ARG A 499 0.28 1.20 -3.86
N GLY A 500 -0.08 0.81 -5.08
CA GLY A 500 0.13 1.68 -6.25
C GLY A 500 -0.71 2.95 -6.18
N LEU A 501 -1.98 2.86 -5.78
CA LEU A 501 -2.81 4.04 -5.59
C LEU A 501 -2.28 4.97 -4.49
N TYR A 502 -1.74 4.39 -3.41
CA TYR A 502 -1.10 5.13 -2.33
C TYR A 502 0.13 5.90 -2.83
N GLU A 503 1.03 5.27 -3.60
CA GLU A 503 2.19 5.96 -4.16
C GLU A 503 1.77 7.12 -5.10
N PHE A 504 0.81 6.91 -6.01
CA PHE A 504 0.28 8.01 -6.83
C PHE A 504 -0.24 9.18 -6.01
N SER A 505 -0.91 8.88 -4.89
CA SER A 505 -1.43 9.90 -3.97
C SER A 505 -0.32 10.69 -3.27
N GLN A 506 0.78 10.03 -2.89
CA GLN A 506 1.92 10.68 -2.26
C GLN A 506 2.65 11.61 -3.21
N TYR A 507 2.88 11.19 -4.47
CA TYR A 507 3.49 12.05 -5.47
C TYR A 507 2.61 13.26 -5.83
N ALA A 508 1.27 13.07 -5.88
CA ALA A 508 0.34 14.18 -6.08
C ALA A 508 0.39 15.20 -4.92
N LEU A 509 0.42 14.72 -3.67
CA LEU A 509 0.55 15.59 -2.49
C LEU A 509 1.91 16.30 -2.43
N LYS A 510 3.01 15.60 -2.76
CA LYS A 510 4.36 16.16 -2.79
C LYS A 510 4.48 17.31 -3.80
N ARG A 511 3.89 17.14 -4.99
CA ARG A 511 3.79 18.21 -6.00
C ARG A 511 3.00 19.41 -5.50
N GLN A 512 1.91 19.19 -4.78
CA GLN A 512 1.09 20.27 -4.23
C GLN A 512 1.81 21.08 -3.14
N LEU A 513 2.56 20.41 -2.26
CA LEU A 513 3.20 21.04 -1.10
C LEU A 513 4.53 21.70 -1.47
N ASN A 514 5.38 20.99 -2.22
CA ASN A 514 6.76 21.41 -2.47
C ASN A 514 6.96 21.98 -3.89
N GLY A 515 5.92 21.98 -4.73
CA GLY A 515 6.03 22.37 -6.13
C GLY A 515 6.91 21.42 -6.96
N SER A 516 7.24 20.24 -6.43
CA SER A 516 8.03 19.24 -7.15
C SER A 516 7.25 18.64 -8.32
N ASP A 517 7.94 17.97 -9.24
CA ASP A 517 7.28 17.17 -10.25
C ASP A 517 6.45 16.04 -9.62
N GLY A 518 5.37 15.64 -10.30
CA GLY A 518 4.61 14.44 -9.97
C GLY A 518 5.30 13.19 -10.49
N MET A 519 4.63 12.04 -10.41
CA MET A 519 5.24 10.78 -10.82
C MET A 519 5.47 10.75 -12.35
N LYS A 520 6.74 10.62 -12.74
CA LYS A 520 7.21 10.56 -14.14
C LYS A 520 8.06 9.32 -14.36
N TRP A 521 8.13 8.85 -15.61
CA TRP A 521 8.92 7.67 -15.99
C TRP A 521 10.39 7.75 -15.58
N LYS A 522 10.98 8.95 -15.61
CA LYS A 522 12.38 9.18 -15.23
C LYS A 522 12.71 8.77 -13.78
N TYR A 523 11.74 8.90 -12.88
CA TYR A 523 11.91 8.61 -11.44
C TYR A 523 11.13 7.36 -11.03
N PHE A 524 10.77 6.50 -11.99
CA PHE A 524 9.93 5.34 -11.75
C PHE A 524 10.62 4.26 -10.92
N SER A 525 11.92 4.01 -11.13
CA SER A 525 12.71 3.06 -10.33
C SER A 525 13.02 3.57 -8.92
N ASP A 526 13.02 4.88 -8.73
CA ASP A 526 13.23 5.48 -7.41
C ASP A 526 11.93 5.47 -6.57
N SER A 527 10.80 5.24 -7.25
CA SER A 527 9.50 5.01 -6.62
C SER A 527 9.32 3.51 -6.40
N ALA A 528 8.76 3.10 -5.26
CA ALA A 528 8.43 1.70 -4.97
C ALA A 528 7.37 1.08 -5.91
N MET A 529 7.06 1.74 -7.04
CA MET A 529 6.14 1.29 -8.06
C MET A 529 6.72 0.19 -8.95
N ASP A 530 8.04 0.13 -9.10
CA ASP A 530 8.71 -0.93 -9.85
C ASP A 530 8.47 -2.31 -9.22
N GLU A 531 8.61 -2.41 -7.90
CA GLU A 531 8.29 -3.60 -7.11
C GLU A 531 6.81 -3.99 -7.29
N VAL A 532 5.89 -3.02 -7.19
CA VAL A 532 4.45 -3.25 -7.34
C VAL A 532 4.10 -3.78 -8.74
N PHE A 533 4.69 -3.22 -9.80
CA PHE A 533 4.46 -3.68 -11.17
C PHE A 533 4.95 -5.12 -11.36
N TYR A 534 6.13 -5.45 -10.83
CA TYR A 534 6.68 -6.80 -10.89
C TYR A 534 5.77 -7.82 -10.20
N ILE A 535 5.28 -7.48 -9.00
CA ILE A 535 4.36 -8.34 -8.23
C ILE A 535 3.05 -8.57 -8.98
N ILE A 536 2.40 -7.51 -9.48
CA ILE A 536 1.13 -7.62 -10.20
C ILE A 536 1.27 -8.46 -11.47
N ILE A 537 2.37 -8.33 -12.21
CA ILE A 537 2.62 -9.13 -13.42
C ILE A 537 2.75 -10.60 -13.05
N ILE A 538 3.51 -10.95 -12.02
CA ILE A 538 3.68 -12.33 -11.56
C ILE A 538 2.36 -12.92 -11.08
N GLU A 539 1.64 -12.20 -10.21
CA GLU A 539 0.32 -12.62 -9.72
C GLU A 539 -0.67 -12.86 -10.85
N TRP A 540 -0.66 -12.00 -11.87
CA TRP A 540 -1.56 -12.10 -13.01
C TRP A 540 -1.37 -13.43 -13.75
N PHE A 541 -0.13 -13.79 -14.10
CA PHE A 541 0.17 -15.05 -14.78
C PHE A 541 -0.10 -16.26 -13.88
N LEU A 542 0.31 -16.21 -12.60
CA LEU A 542 0.06 -17.29 -11.64
C LEU A 542 -1.44 -17.54 -11.43
N ALA A 543 -2.24 -16.48 -11.27
CA ALA A 543 -3.68 -16.57 -11.11
C ALA A 543 -4.35 -17.14 -12.37
N LEU A 544 -3.88 -16.79 -13.56
CA LEU A 544 -4.41 -17.32 -14.82
C LEU A 544 -4.12 -18.82 -14.98
N ILE A 545 -2.89 -19.25 -14.67
CA ILE A 545 -2.51 -20.68 -14.67
C ILE A 545 -3.34 -21.45 -13.64
N ALA A 546 -3.47 -20.92 -12.42
CA ALA A 546 -4.26 -21.52 -11.36
C ALA A 546 -5.75 -21.62 -11.75
N ALA A 547 -6.31 -20.60 -12.39
CA ALA A 547 -7.70 -20.59 -12.85
C ALA A 547 -7.94 -21.68 -13.91
N TYR A 548 -7.05 -21.82 -14.88
CA TYR A 548 -7.13 -22.86 -15.90
C TYR A 548 -7.03 -24.27 -15.28
N TYR A 549 -6.14 -24.46 -14.30
CA TYR A 549 -6.00 -25.73 -13.59
C TYR A 549 -7.25 -26.09 -12.77
N MET A 550 -7.76 -25.14 -11.99
CA MET A 550 -8.95 -25.36 -11.14
C MET A 550 -10.22 -25.65 -11.97
N ASP A 551 -10.40 -25.00 -13.11
CA ASP A 551 -11.53 -25.26 -14.01
C ASP A 551 -11.47 -26.68 -14.61
N ARG A 552 -10.27 -27.15 -14.99
CA ARG A 552 -10.05 -28.53 -15.42
C ARG A 552 -10.42 -29.53 -14.33
N VAL A 553 -9.95 -29.30 -13.10
CA VAL A 553 -10.24 -30.16 -11.94
C VAL A 553 -11.74 -30.18 -11.63
N SER A 554 -12.42 -29.03 -11.64
CA SER A 554 -13.86 -28.95 -11.38
C SER A 554 -14.73 -29.62 -12.46
N SER A 555 -14.22 -29.79 -13.68
CA SER A 555 -14.93 -30.47 -14.79
C SER A 555 -14.74 -31.99 -14.81
N SER A 556 -13.67 -32.50 -14.18
CA SER A 556 -13.45 -33.91 -13.98
C SER A 556 -14.17 -34.32 -12.69
N ALA A 557 -14.95 -35.40 -12.72
CA ALA A 557 -15.75 -35.87 -11.58
C ALA A 557 -14.93 -36.44 -10.40
N ASN A 558 -13.73 -35.89 -10.15
CA ASN A 558 -12.90 -36.15 -8.99
C ASN A 558 -12.92 -34.91 -8.11
N ASP A 559 -13.43 -35.06 -6.89
CA ASP A 559 -13.72 -33.95 -5.98
C ASP A 559 -12.49 -33.04 -5.73
N PRO A 560 -12.63 -31.70 -5.79
CA PRO A 560 -11.54 -30.74 -5.56
C PRO A 560 -10.86 -30.87 -4.17
N PHE A 561 -11.55 -31.50 -3.21
CA PHE A 561 -11.13 -31.61 -1.81
C PHE A 561 -10.19 -32.79 -1.49
N LEU A 562 -9.81 -33.61 -2.49
CA LEU A 562 -8.88 -34.74 -2.28
C LEU A 562 -7.44 -34.28 -1.94
N PHE A 563 -7.03 -33.09 -2.36
CA PHE A 563 -5.69 -32.56 -2.07
C PHE A 563 -5.51 -32.21 -0.59
N MET A 564 -6.53 -31.63 0.06
CA MET A 564 -6.47 -31.30 1.50
C MET A 564 -6.60 -32.53 2.42
N LYS A 565 -7.27 -33.60 1.99
CA LYS A 565 -7.40 -34.82 2.82
C LYS A 565 -6.11 -35.66 2.89
N ASN A 566 -5.17 -35.50 1.96
CA ASN A 566 -3.93 -36.28 1.95
C ASN A 566 -2.86 -35.79 2.94
N LEU A 567 -3.06 -34.62 3.57
CA LEU A 567 -2.16 -34.07 4.59
C LEU A 567 -2.53 -34.49 6.02
N ILE A 568 -3.66 -35.19 6.22
CA ILE A 568 -4.09 -35.71 7.51
C ILE A 568 -4.38 -37.21 7.38
N LYS A 569 -3.35 -38.01 7.08
CA LYS A 569 -3.42 -39.47 7.30
C LYS A 569 -3.01 -39.78 8.74
N LYS A 570 -4.01 -39.87 9.62
CA LYS A 570 -3.88 -40.66 10.86
C LYS A 570 -3.86 -42.15 10.51
N SER A 571 -3.06 -42.87 11.28
CA SER A 571 -2.69 -44.29 11.20
C SER A 571 -3.84 -45.28 10.92
N PRO A 572 -3.55 -46.44 10.29
CA PRO A 572 -4.54 -47.49 10.07
C PRO A 572 -4.83 -48.27 11.35
N SER A 573 -6.10 -48.42 11.71
CA SER A 573 -6.58 -49.42 12.67
C SER A 573 -6.94 -50.73 11.96
N PRO A 574 -6.88 -51.90 12.62
CA PRO A 574 -6.92 -53.18 11.96
C PRO A 574 -8.33 -53.58 11.49
N GLN A 575 -8.33 -54.36 10.41
CA GLN A 575 -9.46 -54.98 9.75
C GLN A 575 -10.39 -55.73 10.72
N ARG A 576 -11.71 -55.49 10.59
CA ARG A 576 -12.73 -56.48 10.91
C ARG A 576 -13.14 -57.18 9.61
N HIS A 577 -12.80 -58.45 9.51
CA HIS A 577 -13.38 -59.35 8.52
C HIS A 577 -14.88 -59.53 8.85
N SER A 578 -15.76 -59.07 7.96
CA SER A 578 -17.15 -59.53 7.93
C SER A 578 -17.37 -60.30 6.63
N LEU A 579 -17.65 -61.58 6.81
CA LEU A 579 -18.04 -62.59 5.82
C LEU A 579 -18.81 -62.01 4.63
N GLN A 580 -18.16 -62.00 3.46
CA GLN A 580 -18.79 -61.71 2.20
C GLN A 580 -19.50 -62.98 1.72
N ARG A 581 -20.83 -62.95 1.79
CA ARG A 581 -21.72 -63.94 1.20
C ARG A 581 -21.54 -63.87 -0.33
N GLN A 582 -20.84 -64.84 -0.90
CA GLN A 582 -20.84 -65.09 -2.34
C GLN A 582 -22.26 -65.50 -2.76
N GLY A 583 -23.05 -64.52 -3.18
CA GLY A 583 -24.27 -64.73 -3.95
C GLY A 583 -23.93 -64.68 -5.42
N SER A 584 -23.48 -65.80 -5.98
CA SER A 584 -23.45 -66.00 -7.43
C SER A 584 -24.89 -66.23 -7.90
N SER A 585 -25.62 -65.18 -8.23
CA SER A 585 -26.84 -65.31 -9.04
C SER A 585 -26.47 -65.06 -10.49
N VAL A 586 -25.98 -66.11 -11.17
CA VAL A 586 -26.11 -66.22 -12.62
C VAL A 586 -27.61 -66.34 -12.88
N SER A 587 -28.25 -65.19 -13.05
CA SER A 587 -29.58 -65.10 -13.64
C SER A 587 -29.36 -64.97 -15.13
N VAL A 588 -29.63 -66.06 -15.86
CA VAL A 588 -29.82 -65.99 -17.30
C VAL A 588 -31.16 -65.29 -17.50
N GLU A 589 -31.12 -63.96 -17.56
CA GLU A 589 -32.26 -63.16 -17.95
C GLU A 589 -32.44 -63.41 -19.45
N MET A 590 -33.51 -64.13 -19.82
CA MET A 590 -33.88 -64.28 -21.22
C MET A 590 -34.16 -62.89 -21.78
N GLU A 591 -33.24 -62.38 -22.61
CA GLU A 591 -33.43 -61.12 -23.33
C GLU A 591 -34.72 -61.23 -24.16
N LYS A 592 -35.54 -60.17 -24.10
CA LYS A 592 -36.80 -60.14 -24.84
C LYS A 592 -36.51 -60.17 -26.35
N LEU A 593 -37.42 -60.78 -27.12
CA LEU A 593 -37.26 -60.98 -28.56
C LEU A 593 -37.06 -59.66 -29.34
N ASP A 594 -37.72 -58.58 -28.90
CA ASP A 594 -37.57 -57.23 -29.47
C ASP A 594 -36.16 -56.65 -29.29
N VAL A 595 -35.52 -56.93 -28.15
CA VAL A 595 -34.13 -56.48 -27.87
C VAL A 595 -33.12 -57.27 -28.70
N VAL A 596 -33.38 -58.56 -28.93
CA VAL A 596 -32.52 -59.41 -29.77
C VAL A 596 -32.65 -59.00 -31.24
N GLU A 597 -33.86 -58.79 -31.73
CA GLU A 597 -34.13 -58.32 -33.10
C GLU A 597 -33.48 -56.97 -33.37
N GLU A 598 -33.59 -56.01 -32.43
CA GLU A 598 -32.96 -54.70 -32.58
C GLU A 598 -31.43 -54.78 -32.51
N ARG A 599 -30.87 -55.70 -31.71
CA ARG A 599 -29.42 -55.95 -31.67
C ARG A 599 -28.94 -56.54 -33.00
N GLU A 600 -29.63 -57.55 -33.54
CA GLU A 600 -29.30 -58.14 -34.84
C GLU A 600 -29.42 -57.12 -35.97
N ARG A 601 -30.45 -56.27 -35.94
CA ARG A 601 -30.62 -55.14 -36.86
C ARG A 601 -29.42 -54.19 -36.79
N VAL A 602 -28.98 -53.81 -35.60
CA VAL A 602 -27.78 -52.96 -35.43
C VAL A 602 -26.52 -53.66 -35.91
N GLU A 603 -26.34 -54.96 -35.63
CA GLU A 603 -25.18 -55.74 -36.09
C GLU A 603 -25.12 -55.84 -37.62
N GLN A 604 -26.27 -56.01 -38.29
CA GLN A 604 -26.38 -55.94 -39.75
C GLN A 604 -26.04 -54.55 -40.28
N LEU A 605 -26.53 -53.50 -39.62
CA LEU A 605 -26.23 -52.10 -39.98
C LEU A 605 -24.76 -51.70 -39.73
N MET A 606 -24.03 -52.41 -38.86
CA MET A 606 -22.58 -52.23 -38.71
C MET A 606 -21.79 -52.92 -39.84
N LEU A 607 -22.33 -53.99 -40.43
CA LEU A 607 -21.71 -54.72 -41.54
C LEU A 607 -21.98 -54.04 -42.90
N GLU A 608 -23.17 -53.47 -43.08
CA GLU A 608 -23.55 -52.71 -44.26
C GLU A 608 -23.26 -51.21 -44.02
N SER A 609 -22.31 -50.63 -44.74
CA SER A 609 -21.95 -49.20 -44.64
C SER A 609 -23.02 -48.23 -45.19
N SER A 610 -24.29 -48.40 -44.81
CA SER A 610 -25.41 -47.58 -45.27
C SER A 610 -25.68 -46.40 -44.31
N THR A 611 -25.75 -45.19 -44.87
CA THR A 611 -26.06 -43.93 -44.16
C THR A 611 -27.57 -43.72 -43.96
N SER A 612 -28.34 -44.80 -43.85
CA SER A 612 -29.82 -44.75 -43.86
C SER A 612 -30.44 -44.42 -42.50
N TYR A 613 -29.66 -44.41 -41.41
CA TYR A 613 -30.12 -44.16 -40.04
C TYR A 613 -29.55 -42.87 -39.46
N ALA A 614 -30.34 -42.18 -38.64
CA ALA A 614 -29.95 -40.92 -38.00
C ALA A 614 -29.09 -41.16 -36.75
N ILE A 615 -29.37 -42.23 -35.99
CA ILE A 615 -28.61 -42.63 -34.80
C ILE A 615 -28.40 -44.13 -34.87
N VAL A 616 -27.16 -44.59 -34.73
CA VAL A 616 -26.84 -46.02 -34.56
C VAL A 616 -25.91 -46.16 -33.36
N CYS A 617 -26.33 -46.95 -32.38
CA CYS A 617 -25.57 -47.28 -31.17
C CYS A 617 -25.34 -48.79 -31.14
N ASP A 618 -24.09 -49.22 -31.05
CA ASP A 618 -23.75 -50.65 -30.90
C ASP A 618 -23.14 -50.90 -29.51
N LYS A 619 -23.75 -51.83 -28.75
CA LYS A 619 -23.27 -52.34 -27.45
C LYS A 619 -22.79 -51.26 -26.49
N LEU A 620 -23.52 -50.16 -26.43
CA LEU A 620 -23.12 -48.96 -25.71
C LEU A 620 -23.15 -49.20 -24.20
N LYS A 621 -22.02 -48.97 -23.51
CA LYS A 621 -21.84 -49.33 -22.09
C LYS A 621 -21.28 -48.19 -21.27
N LYS A 622 -21.90 -47.92 -20.11
CA LYS A 622 -21.40 -46.95 -19.12
C LYS A 622 -21.36 -47.58 -17.73
N VAL A 623 -20.18 -47.56 -17.13
CA VAL A 623 -19.97 -47.94 -15.73
C VAL A 623 -19.42 -46.73 -14.99
N TYR A 624 -20.07 -46.33 -13.89
CA TYR A 624 -19.55 -45.31 -13.00
C TYR A 624 -18.76 -45.99 -11.87
N PRO A 625 -17.57 -45.47 -11.50
CA PRO A 625 -16.80 -46.01 -10.39
C PRO A 625 -17.60 -45.84 -9.09
N GLY A 626 -17.47 -46.83 -8.20
CA GLY A 626 -18.10 -46.77 -6.88
C GLY A 626 -17.47 -45.69 -6.00
N ARG A 627 -18.28 -44.99 -5.21
CA ARG A 627 -17.85 -44.01 -4.19
C ARG A 627 -18.16 -44.55 -2.79
N ASP A 628 -17.35 -44.17 -1.80
CA ASP A 628 -17.55 -44.50 -0.38
C ASP A 628 -17.63 -46.02 -0.07
N GLY A 629 -16.75 -46.81 -0.70
CA GLY A 629 -16.69 -48.26 -0.50
C GLY A 629 -17.78 -49.07 -1.23
N ASN A 630 -18.65 -48.41 -2.00
CA ASN A 630 -19.65 -49.10 -2.82
C ASN A 630 -19.02 -49.73 -4.08
N PRO A 631 -19.61 -50.82 -4.61
CA PRO A 631 -19.20 -51.40 -5.89
C PRO A 631 -19.49 -50.47 -7.08
N PRO A 632 -18.79 -50.62 -8.21
CA PRO A 632 -19.06 -49.86 -9.43
C PRO A 632 -20.49 -50.09 -9.92
N LYS A 633 -21.15 -49.02 -10.37
CA LYS A 633 -22.55 -49.04 -10.83
C LYS A 633 -22.60 -49.02 -12.36
N MET A 634 -23.16 -50.07 -12.95
CA MET A 634 -23.46 -50.10 -14.38
C MET A 634 -24.69 -49.23 -14.64
N ALA A 635 -24.53 -48.14 -15.39
CA ALA A 635 -25.62 -47.23 -15.75
C ALA A 635 -26.24 -47.56 -17.11
N VAL A 636 -25.44 -48.07 -18.06
CA VAL A 636 -25.93 -48.58 -19.35
C VAL A 636 -25.19 -49.88 -19.64
N GLY A 637 -25.93 -50.96 -19.90
CA GLY A 637 -25.42 -52.33 -19.96
C GLY A 637 -25.42 -52.95 -21.35
N GLY A 638 -24.78 -52.31 -22.34
CA GLY A 638 -24.66 -52.89 -23.69
C GLY A 638 -25.90 -52.66 -24.56
N LEU A 639 -26.37 -51.41 -24.62
CA LEU A 639 -27.55 -51.02 -25.40
C LEU A 639 -27.20 -50.89 -26.89
N SER A 640 -27.90 -51.65 -27.74
CA SER A 640 -27.87 -51.50 -29.20
C SER A 640 -29.20 -50.93 -29.69
N ILE A 641 -29.16 -49.86 -30.47
CA ILE A 641 -30.36 -49.20 -31.02
C ILE A 641 -30.06 -48.49 -32.34
N ALA A 642 -30.96 -48.56 -33.31
CA ALA A 642 -30.91 -47.83 -34.57
C ALA A 642 -32.18 -47.00 -34.81
N VAL A 643 -32.05 -45.66 -34.85
CA VAL A 643 -33.17 -44.74 -35.10
C VAL A 643 -33.10 -44.20 -36.54
N PRO A 644 -34.09 -44.47 -37.39
CA PRO A 644 -34.15 -43.95 -38.75
C PRO A 644 -34.47 -42.44 -38.81
N PRO A 645 -34.13 -41.76 -39.91
CA PRO A 645 -34.44 -40.34 -40.09
C PRO A 645 -35.95 -40.11 -40.14
N GLY A 646 -36.42 -39.12 -39.38
CA GLY A 646 -37.84 -38.74 -39.32
C GLY A 646 -38.66 -39.46 -38.24
N GLU A 647 -38.08 -40.43 -37.53
CA GLU A 647 -38.75 -41.11 -36.41
C GLU A 647 -38.70 -40.26 -35.12
N CYS A 648 -39.83 -40.16 -34.43
CA CYS A 648 -39.91 -39.52 -33.12
C CYS A 648 -39.66 -40.55 -32.00
N PHE A 649 -38.40 -40.72 -31.61
CA PHE A 649 -38.00 -41.68 -30.58
C PHE A 649 -38.07 -41.09 -29.16
N GLY A 650 -38.67 -41.82 -28.22
CA GLY A 650 -38.82 -41.41 -26.82
C GLY A 650 -38.35 -42.49 -25.84
N MET A 651 -37.46 -42.13 -24.91
CA MET A 651 -37.02 -43.04 -23.84
C MET A 651 -37.93 -42.97 -22.61
N LEU A 652 -38.60 -44.08 -22.30
CA LEU A 652 -39.43 -44.25 -21.10
C LEU A 652 -38.85 -45.34 -20.20
N GLY A 653 -38.95 -45.14 -18.87
CA GLY A 653 -38.54 -46.14 -17.89
C GLY A 653 -38.48 -45.59 -16.47
N PRO A 654 -38.26 -46.44 -15.45
CA PRO A 654 -38.15 -46.01 -14.05
C PRO A 654 -36.92 -45.13 -13.78
N ASN A 655 -36.93 -44.39 -12.68
CA ASN A 655 -35.78 -43.59 -12.25
C ASN A 655 -34.57 -44.50 -11.99
N GLY A 656 -33.40 -44.11 -12.49
CA GLY A 656 -32.17 -44.90 -12.36
C GLY A 656 -31.90 -45.92 -13.48
N ALA A 657 -32.79 -46.06 -14.47
CA ALA A 657 -32.62 -46.97 -15.62
C ALA A 657 -31.56 -46.54 -16.66
N GLY A 658 -30.77 -45.49 -16.40
CA GLY A 658 -29.69 -45.06 -17.31
C GLY A 658 -30.08 -44.09 -18.45
N LYS A 659 -31.35 -43.66 -18.55
CA LYS A 659 -31.84 -42.75 -19.62
C LYS A 659 -30.96 -41.52 -19.86
N THR A 660 -30.70 -40.74 -18.81
CA THR A 660 -29.85 -39.54 -18.91
C THR A 660 -28.40 -39.88 -19.22
N SER A 661 -27.89 -41.00 -18.70
CA SER A 661 -26.54 -41.47 -19.00
C SER A 661 -26.39 -41.86 -20.48
N PHE A 662 -27.41 -42.50 -21.07
CA PHE A 662 -27.46 -42.80 -22.50
C PHE A 662 -27.46 -41.53 -23.35
N ILE A 663 -28.38 -40.59 -23.08
CA ILE A 663 -28.47 -39.33 -23.83
C ILE A 663 -27.13 -38.58 -23.78
N ASN A 664 -26.51 -38.48 -22.59
CA ASN A 664 -25.21 -37.84 -22.45
C ASN A 664 -24.16 -38.49 -23.36
N MET A 665 -24.08 -39.82 -23.41
CA MET A 665 -23.10 -40.52 -24.25
C MET A 665 -23.29 -40.32 -25.76
N VAL A 666 -24.54 -40.17 -26.23
CA VAL A 666 -24.83 -39.93 -27.64
C VAL A 666 -24.61 -38.46 -28.02
N SER A 667 -24.73 -37.54 -27.05
CA SER A 667 -24.63 -36.08 -27.26
C SER A 667 -23.24 -35.48 -27.04
N THR A 668 -22.32 -36.22 -26.41
CA THR A 668 -20.93 -35.81 -26.15
C THR A 668 -19.98 -36.41 -27.16
#